data_AF-A0A2R5E720-F1
#
_entry.id   AF-A0A2R5E720-F1
#
_cell.length_a   1.000
_cell.length_b   1.000
_cell.length_c   1.000
_cell.angle_alpha   90.00
_cell.angle_beta   90.00
_cell.angle_gamma   90.00
#
_symmetry.space_group_name_H-M   'P 1'
#
loop_
_entity.id
_entity.type
_entity.pdbx_description
1 polymer ?
#
loop_
_entity_poly.entity_id
_entity_poly.type
_entity_poly.pdbx_seq_one_letter_code
_entity_poly.pdbx_strand_id
1 'polypeptide(L)'
;MSTRKLSKTRKNDPFFERECQKYEIPLPSREYTMQVLQDQGRPVSFDQMVALLDISRDEEELFQRRLNAMERDGQLLRNRKNAYILPEKADLIPGKVEGHPDGFGFVKPDDGSDDLFLEPKQMDKVLHGDRVLVRCIGLDRRGRREATIVEVLERANTRLVGRLMEEHGIQFVVAENKRISQDILIPPTAMTDKRAKLKARPGNVVMVEILEQPSRYSQPIGRIVEILGNYADPGMEIEIALRKHDLPFEFSKEAQAENQAVPDKVKKSDLKGREDLRELPLVTIDGETARDFDDAVFCEKVGRGWRLVVAIADVSNYVRPGMALDQEAYDRGNSVYFPRRVIPMLPEKLSNGICSLNPDVERLAMVCDMNISATGSITKYRFYPAVFRSHARLTYNQVWSWLSGDATPENEVHQALQPHLQNLYKLFQVLLKARKKRGAIDFETVETQMLFNAQGKIDNIVPVVRNDAHRLIEECMLAANVCASGFLHEHKQVCLYRVHQGPTPEKLENLRAFLGEFGFSLAGGDEPKAKDYAELLEKIQGRPDTQLLQTVMLRSLRQAQYAPENLGHFGLAYEAYTHFTSPIRRYPDLLVHRAIKAVLAGETYNPGKWEDIGLHCSGTERRADEATRDVDNWLKCFYMKERIGEEFEGTIAGVAAFGIFVALDEVFVEGMVHVSELGEDYFHFEPAKHQMLGERSGKRFRLGDRLRVKLVRADLESGRIDFILAQEKKEGPAGDDEVVTWRKNTTGKPVLGAPAPQGKPRVGSGGGKPGKAAPGGKAGGPGQGGHRGKSPAGAKAGAPKRSPKSAPKGSPKSGGKGGAKGAAKGGSRKGR
;
A
#
# COMPACT_ATOMS: atom_id res chain seq x y z
N MET A 1 -50.50 3.73 -22.38
CA MET A 1 -51.76 4.38 -21.92
C MET A 1 -51.48 5.83 -21.52
N SER A 2 -52.48 6.72 -21.43
CA SER A 2 -52.24 8.10 -20.98
C SER A 2 -52.10 8.19 -19.46
N THR A 3 -51.06 8.90 -18.99
CA THR A 3 -50.81 9.23 -17.56
C THR A 3 -51.97 9.96 -16.87
N ARG A 4 -52.95 10.48 -17.63
CA ARG A 4 -54.15 11.16 -17.12
C ARG A 4 -55.09 10.27 -16.27
N LYS A 5 -54.88 8.96 -16.18
CA LYS A 5 -55.74 8.02 -15.39
C LYS A 5 -55.07 7.35 -14.17
N LEU A 6 -53.89 7.80 -13.73
CA LEU A 6 -53.27 7.27 -12.51
C LEU A 6 -54.10 7.59 -11.25
N SER A 7 -54.25 6.62 -10.35
CA SER A 7 -55.04 6.71 -9.13
C SER A 7 -54.46 7.68 -8.10
N LYS A 8 -55.25 7.96 -7.06
CA LYS A 8 -54.81 8.78 -5.92
C LYS A 8 -53.60 8.18 -5.21
N THR A 9 -53.52 6.84 -5.12
CA THR A 9 -52.38 6.15 -4.51
C THR A 9 -51.10 6.35 -5.32
N ARG A 10 -51.14 6.13 -6.64
CA ARG A 10 -49.97 6.37 -7.52
C ARG A 10 -49.51 7.83 -7.53
N LYS A 11 -50.41 8.78 -7.29
CA LYS A 11 -50.11 10.23 -7.17
C LYS A 11 -49.60 10.66 -5.80
N ASN A 12 -49.69 9.81 -4.78
CA ASN A 12 -49.17 10.09 -3.44
C ASN A 12 -47.70 9.66 -3.29
N ASP A 13 -47.08 9.07 -4.32
CA ASP A 13 -45.65 8.76 -4.37
C ASP A 13 -44.83 10.08 -4.32
N PRO A 14 -44.03 10.33 -3.26
CA PRO A 14 -43.28 11.57 -3.11
C PRO A 14 -42.25 11.82 -4.23
N PHE A 15 -41.88 10.78 -4.98
CA PHE A 15 -40.91 10.82 -6.07
C PHE A 15 -41.57 10.60 -7.44
N PHE A 16 -42.91 10.70 -7.53
CA PHE A 16 -43.66 10.48 -8.76
C PHE A 16 -43.14 11.31 -9.95
N GLU A 17 -42.85 12.60 -9.74
CA GLU A 17 -42.34 13.48 -10.80
C GLU A 17 -40.96 13.06 -11.30
N ARG A 18 -40.11 12.51 -10.43
CA ARG A 18 -38.78 11.97 -10.76
C ARG A 18 -38.88 10.71 -11.62
N GLU A 19 -39.83 9.83 -11.32
CA GLU A 19 -40.06 8.62 -12.11
C GLU A 19 -40.70 8.95 -13.49
N CYS A 20 -41.60 9.94 -13.55
CA CYS A 20 -42.19 10.43 -14.81
C CYS A 20 -41.16 10.96 -15.81
N GLN A 21 -40.04 11.53 -15.34
CA GLN A 21 -38.97 12.03 -16.21
C GLN A 21 -38.10 10.89 -16.80
N LYS A 22 -38.13 9.70 -16.20
CA LYS A 22 -37.26 8.57 -16.57
C LYS A 22 -37.97 7.48 -17.37
N TYR A 23 -39.30 7.37 -17.26
CA TYR A 23 -40.08 6.28 -17.85
C TYR A 23 -41.43 6.78 -18.40
N GLU A 24 -41.81 6.36 -19.61
CA GLU A 24 -43.12 6.68 -20.21
C GLU A 24 -44.31 6.12 -19.39
N ILE A 25 -44.07 5.05 -18.62
CA ILE A 25 -45.01 4.46 -17.67
C ILE A 25 -44.32 4.43 -16.29
N PRO A 26 -44.54 5.44 -15.43
CA PRO A 26 -43.83 5.58 -14.16
C PRO A 26 -44.37 4.62 -13.10
N LEU A 27 -43.66 3.52 -12.87
CA LEU A 27 -43.88 2.61 -11.73
C LEU A 27 -43.65 3.34 -10.39
N PRO A 28 -44.26 2.88 -9.27
CA PRO A 28 -43.96 3.41 -7.94
C PRO A 28 -42.48 3.41 -7.64
N SER A 29 -41.98 4.50 -7.05
CA SER A 29 -40.60 4.66 -6.60
C SER A 29 -40.23 3.58 -5.58
N ARG A 30 -38.93 3.30 -5.45
CA ARG A 30 -38.43 2.30 -4.49
C ARG A 30 -38.76 2.74 -3.07
N GLU A 31 -38.58 4.02 -2.81
CA GLU A 31 -38.86 4.71 -1.56
C GLU A 31 -40.34 4.59 -1.18
N TYR A 32 -41.26 4.89 -2.10
CA TYR A 32 -42.71 4.76 -1.85
C TYR A 32 -43.14 3.29 -1.69
N THR A 33 -42.52 2.37 -2.44
CA THR A 33 -42.75 0.92 -2.30
C THR A 33 -42.35 0.42 -0.91
N MET A 34 -41.21 0.87 -0.37
CA MET A 34 -40.79 0.57 1.00
C MET A 34 -41.71 1.24 2.03
N GLN A 35 -42.12 2.50 1.83
CA GLN A 35 -43.02 3.21 2.73
C GLN A 35 -44.38 2.51 2.86
N VAL A 36 -45.01 2.11 1.74
CA VAL A 36 -46.29 1.38 1.77
C VAL A 36 -46.15 0.04 2.50
N LEU A 37 -45.02 -0.66 2.35
CA LEU A 37 -44.73 -1.87 3.12
C LEU A 37 -44.48 -1.57 4.61
N GLN A 38 -43.86 -0.44 4.93
CA GLN A 38 -43.63 0.04 6.29
C GLN A 38 -44.97 0.31 7.00
N ASP A 39 -45.88 1.02 6.34
CA ASP A 39 -47.21 1.41 6.83
C ASP A 39 -48.12 0.20 7.07
N GLN A 40 -48.02 -0.85 6.25
CA GLN A 40 -48.77 -2.10 6.48
C GLN A 40 -48.34 -2.84 7.76
N GLY A 41 -47.11 -2.65 8.24
CA GLY A 41 -46.61 -3.22 9.50
C GLY A 41 -46.53 -4.75 9.57
N ARG A 42 -46.75 -5.45 8.45
CA ARG A 42 -46.81 -6.93 8.34
C ARG A 42 -46.24 -7.37 6.98
N PRO A 43 -45.88 -8.65 6.80
CA PRO A 43 -45.49 -9.17 5.49
C PRO A 43 -46.62 -9.07 4.45
N VAL A 44 -46.29 -8.68 3.22
CA VAL A 44 -47.26 -8.44 2.13
C VAL A 44 -46.89 -9.27 0.90
N SER A 45 -47.83 -10.03 0.32
CA SER A 45 -47.59 -10.81 -0.91
C SER A 45 -47.51 -9.93 -2.17
N PHE A 46 -47.03 -10.48 -3.30
CA PHE A 46 -47.01 -9.75 -4.57
C PHE A 46 -48.38 -9.23 -4.99
N ASP A 47 -49.41 -10.09 -4.98
CA ASP A 47 -50.78 -9.69 -5.33
C ASP A 47 -51.32 -8.57 -4.43
N GLN A 48 -50.92 -8.57 -3.15
CA GLN A 48 -51.27 -7.51 -2.20
C GLN A 48 -50.48 -6.23 -2.47
N MET A 49 -49.20 -6.30 -2.87
CA MET A 49 -48.43 -5.12 -3.30
C MET A 49 -49.01 -4.51 -4.59
N VAL A 50 -49.39 -5.35 -5.56
CA VAL A 50 -50.08 -4.96 -6.80
C VAL A 50 -51.38 -4.21 -6.48
N ALA A 51 -52.20 -4.75 -5.58
CA ALA A 51 -53.44 -4.11 -5.14
C ALA A 51 -53.23 -2.83 -4.31
N LEU A 52 -52.26 -2.82 -3.40
CA LEU A 52 -51.97 -1.67 -2.53
C LEU A 52 -51.38 -0.49 -3.28
N LEU A 53 -50.55 -0.74 -4.30
CA LEU A 53 -49.91 0.30 -5.09
C LEU A 53 -50.68 0.65 -6.37
N ASP A 54 -51.81 -0.02 -6.65
CA ASP A 54 -52.59 0.15 -7.88
C ASP A 54 -51.71 -0.02 -9.14
N ILE A 55 -51.12 -1.22 -9.23
CA ILE A 55 -50.36 -1.68 -10.41
C ILE A 55 -51.35 -2.32 -11.37
N SER A 56 -51.33 -1.90 -12.64
CA SER A 56 -52.16 -2.50 -13.67
C SER A 56 -51.53 -3.79 -14.23
N ARG A 57 -52.34 -4.69 -14.81
CA ARG A 57 -51.86 -5.98 -15.35
C ARG A 57 -50.69 -5.85 -16.33
N ASP A 58 -50.71 -4.82 -17.16
CA ASP A 58 -49.67 -4.55 -18.16
C ASP A 58 -48.36 -4.03 -17.53
N GLU A 59 -48.40 -3.60 -16.25
CA GLU A 59 -47.25 -3.14 -15.46
C GLU A 59 -46.69 -4.22 -14.53
N GLU A 60 -47.44 -5.30 -14.23
CA GLU A 60 -47.07 -6.32 -13.23
C GLU A 60 -45.68 -6.91 -13.47
N GLU A 61 -45.31 -7.22 -14.72
CA GLU A 61 -44.00 -7.78 -15.05
C GLU A 61 -42.85 -6.78 -14.77
N LEU A 62 -43.04 -5.51 -15.15
CA LEU A 62 -42.05 -4.46 -14.92
C LEU A 62 -41.93 -4.15 -13.41
N PHE A 63 -43.04 -4.18 -12.68
CA PHE A 63 -43.06 -4.02 -11.23
C PHE A 63 -42.38 -5.20 -10.51
N GLN A 64 -42.63 -6.44 -10.95
CA GLN A 64 -41.93 -7.61 -10.41
C GLN A 64 -40.42 -7.53 -10.67
N ARG A 65 -39.97 -7.07 -11.84
CA ARG A 65 -38.55 -6.80 -12.13
C ARG A 65 -37.96 -5.72 -11.21
N ARG A 66 -38.73 -4.67 -10.87
CA ARG A 66 -38.34 -3.62 -9.91
C ARG A 66 -38.19 -4.18 -8.49
N LEU A 67 -39.15 -4.99 -8.02
CA LEU A 67 -39.06 -5.68 -6.72
C LEU A 67 -37.86 -6.63 -6.66
N ASN A 68 -37.61 -7.43 -7.71
CA ASN A 68 -36.43 -8.30 -7.80
C ASN A 68 -35.09 -7.53 -7.82
N ALA A 69 -35.09 -6.25 -8.22
CA ALA A 69 -33.92 -5.38 -8.07
C ALA A 69 -33.78 -4.90 -6.62
N MET A 70 -34.88 -4.48 -5.99
CA MET A 70 -34.89 -4.09 -4.57
C MET A 70 -34.49 -5.23 -3.64
N GLU A 71 -34.83 -6.49 -3.96
CA GLU A 71 -34.39 -7.67 -3.22
C GLU A 71 -32.87 -7.90 -3.31
N ARG A 72 -32.29 -7.82 -4.53
CA ARG A 72 -30.83 -7.91 -4.73
C ARG A 72 -30.08 -6.77 -4.04
N ASP A 73 -30.64 -5.57 -4.07
CA ASP A 73 -30.08 -4.41 -3.40
C ASP A 73 -30.22 -4.50 -1.86
N GLY A 74 -30.94 -5.50 -1.33
CA GLY A 74 -31.14 -5.74 0.11
C GLY A 74 -32.20 -4.86 0.75
N GLN A 75 -33.03 -4.18 -0.06
CA GLN A 75 -34.09 -3.25 0.39
C GLN A 75 -35.37 -3.99 0.80
N LEU A 76 -35.61 -5.18 0.24
CA LEU A 76 -36.76 -6.05 0.51
C LEU A 76 -36.29 -7.49 0.67
N LEU A 77 -37.06 -8.31 1.39
CA LEU A 77 -36.81 -9.75 1.53
C LEU A 77 -38.12 -10.53 1.39
N ARG A 78 -38.06 -11.74 0.85
CA ARG A 78 -39.18 -12.70 0.93
C ARG A 78 -39.05 -13.60 2.15
N ASN A 79 -40.12 -13.68 2.92
CA ASN A 79 -40.24 -14.76 3.91
C ASN A 79 -40.63 -16.10 3.22
N ARG A 80 -40.67 -17.18 4.00
CA ARG A 80 -41.04 -18.55 3.53
C ARG A 80 -42.45 -18.68 2.91
N LYS A 81 -43.27 -17.63 2.94
CA LYS A 81 -44.60 -17.56 2.30
C LYS A 81 -44.61 -16.69 1.05
N ASN A 82 -43.44 -16.34 0.49
CA ASN A 82 -43.26 -15.41 -0.63
C ASN A 82 -43.89 -14.02 -0.39
N ALA A 83 -43.98 -13.59 0.87
CA ALA A 83 -44.40 -12.24 1.22
C ALA A 83 -43.18 -11.36 1.54
N TYR A 84 -43.19 -10.15 0.98
CA TYR A 84 -42.17 -9.13 1.16
C TYR A 84 -42.18 -8.59 2.60
N ILE A 85 -40.99 -8.34 3.14
CA ILE A 85 -40.75 -7.67 4.42
C ILE A 85 -39.60 -6.66 4.28
N LEU A 86 -39.55 -5.67 5.17
CA LEU A 86 -38.41 -4.78 5.32
C LEU A 86 -37.35 -5.43 6.24
N PRO A 87 -36.06 -5.47 5.87
CA PRO A 87 -34.99 -6.04 6.70
C PRO A 87 -34.88 -5.41 8.09
N GLU A 88 -35.00 -4.09 8.16
CA GLU A 88 -34.91 -3.30 9.41
C GLU A 88 -35.94 -3.74 10.46
N LYS A 89 -37.17 -4.09 10.02
CA LYS A 89 -38.23 -4.59 10.91
C LYS A 89 -38.06 -6.06 11.32
N ALA A 90 -36.97 -6.71 10.92
CA ALA A 90 -36.64 -8.10 11.24
C ALA A 90 -35.31 -8.25 12.02
N ASP A 91 -34.73 -7.14 12.49
CA ASP A 91 -33.40 -7.04 13.11
C ASP A 91 -32.29 -7.58 12.19
N LEU A 92 -32.37 -7.25 10.91
CA LEU A 92 -31.45 -7.72 9.87
C LEU A 92 -30.63 -6.55 9.31
N ILE A 93 -29.31 -6.69 9.38
CA ILE A 93 -28.32 -5.70 8.98
C ILE A 93 -27.65 -6.18 7.69
N PRO A 94 -27.75 -5.45 6.56
CA PRO A 94 -26.98 -5.73 5.37
C PRO A 94 -25.54 -5.22 5.54
N GLY A 95 -24.57 -5.94 4.99
CA GLY A 95 -23.17 -5.54 5.04
C GLY A 95 -22.24 -6.46 4.25
N LYS A 96 -20.97 -6.07 4.15
CA LYS A 96 -19.92 -6.81 3.41
C LYS A 96 -19.08 -7.68 4.36
N VAL A 97 -18.78 -8.92 3.96
CA VAL A 97 -17.95 -9.85 4.74
C VAL A 97 -16.46 -9.52 4.62
N GLU A 98 -15.81 -9.23 5.75
CA GLU A 98 -14.36 -9.12 5.86
C GLU A 98 -13.80 -10.38 6.55
N GLY A 99 -13.18 -11.28 5.77
CA GLY A 99 -12.59 -12.51 6.31
C GLY A 99 -11.23 -12.27 6.96
N HIS A 100 -10.82 -13.16 7.86
CA HIS A 100 -9.52 -13.14 8.54
C HIS A 100 -8.73 -14.42 8.23
N PRO A 101 -7.38 -14.37 8.12
CA PRO A 101 -6.55 -15.57 7.88
C PRO A 101 -6.74 -16.72 8.88
N ASP A 102 -7.09 -16.42 10.13
CA ASP A 102 -7.41 -17.42 11.17
C ASP A 102 -8.80 -18.06 11.01
N GLY A 103 -9.53 -17.77 9.93
CA GLY A 103 -10.82 -18.38 9.57
C GLY A 103 -12.07 -17.77 10.22
N PHE A 104 -11.93 -16.79 11.12
CA PHE A 104 -13.05 -15.94 11.55
C PHE A 104 -13.26 -14.77 10.57
N GLY A 105 -14.25 -13.92 10.82
CA GLY A 105 -14.40 -12.69 10.04
C GLY A 105 -15.24 -11.63 10.75
N PHE A 106 -15.64 -10.63 9.97
CA PHE A 106 -16.53 -9.55 10.37
C PHE A 106 -17.53 -9.27 9.25
N VAL A 107 -18.63 -8.59 9.58
CA VAL A 107 -19.49 -7.91 8.62
C VAL A 107 -19.41 -6.42 8.88
N LYS A 108 -18.99 -5.69 7.86
CA LYS A 108 -19.00 -4.24 7.82
C LYS A 108 -20.39 -3.76 7.35
N PRO A 109 -21.19 -3.12 8.22
CA PRO A 109 -22.57 -2.72 7.89
C PRO A 109 -22.63 -1.66 6.79
N ASP A 110 -23.64 -1.76 5.93
CA ASP A 110 -23.93 -0.73 4.91
C ASP A 110 -24.40 0.60 5.55
N ASP A 111 -24.91 0.55 6.79
CA ASP A 111 -25.32 1.73 7.57
C ASP A 111 -24.15 2.47 8.25
N GLY A 112 -22.93 1.93 8.19
CA GLY A 112 -21.74 2.49 8.83
C GLY A 112 -21.69 2.35 10.36
N SER A 113 -22.53 1.48 10.96
CA SER A 113 -22.41 1.10 12.37
C SER A 113 -21.22 0.15 12.62
N ASP A 114 -20.85 -0.05 13.89
CA ASP A 114 -19.70 -0.88 14.26
C ASP A 114 -19.77 -2.31 13.70
N ASP A 115 -18.65 -2.79 13.17
CA ASP A 115 -18.48 -4.13 12.59
C ASP A 115 -18.99 -5.26 13.50
N LEU A 116 -19.70 -6.23 12.91
CA LEU A 116 -20.19 -7.40 13.64
C LEU A 116 -19.25 -8.59 13.43
N PHE A 117 -18.80 -9.20 14.52
CA PHE A 117 -17.96 -10.39 14.49
C PHE A 117 -18.70 -11.63 13.98
N LEU A 118 -18.05 -12.39 13.10
CA LEU A 118 -18.46 -13.70 12.60
C LEU A 118 -17.53 -14.78 13.17
N GLU A 119 -18.08 -15.74 13.91
CA GLU A 119 -17.35 -16.97 14.25
C GLU A 119 -16.96 -17.77 12.98
N PRO A 120 -15.92 -18.62 13.02
CA PRO A 120 -15.52 -19.43 11.86
C PRO A 120 -16.66 -20.24 11.23
N LYS A 121 -17.61 -20.75 12.02
CA LYS A 121 -18.78 -21.49 11.52
C LYS A 121 -19.79 -20.66 10.73
N GLN A 122 -19.73 -19.33 10.82
CA GLN A 122 -20.48 -18.46 9.91
C GLN A 122 -19.67 -18.26 8.62
N MET A 123 -18.34 -18.10 8.73
CA MET A 123 -17.44 -17.99 7.58
C MET A 123 -17.46 -19.23 6.69
N ASP A 124 -17.70 -20.43 7.22
CA ASP A 124 -17.91 -21.66 6.42
C ASP A 124 -19.00 -21.52 5.31
N LYS A 125 -19.89 -20.52 5.39
CA LYS A 125 -20.98 -20.28 4.43
C LYS A 125 -20.66 -19.25 3.34
N VAL A 126 -19.58 -18.49 3.49
CA VAL A 126 -19.31 -17.26 2.71
C VAL A 126 -17.84 -17.08 2.40
N LEU A 127 -17.56 -16.42 1.27
CA LEU A 127 -16.21 -16.00 0.94
C LEU A 127 -16.02 -14.54 1.35
N HIS A 128 -14.79 -14.15 1.66
CA HIS A 128 -14.47 -12.76 1.92
C HIS A 128 -14.90 -11.88 0.74
N GLY A 129 -15.63 -10.81 1.03
CA GLY A 129 -16.15 -9.84 0.07
C GLY A 129 -17.63 -10.03 -0.24
N ASP A 130 -18.22 -11.20 0.04
CA ASP A 130 -19.66 -11.46 -0.15
C ASP A 130 -20.50 -10.41 0.60
N ARG A 131 -21.59 -9.95 -0.03
CA ARG A 131 -22.58 -9.08 0.64
C ARG A 131 -23.65 -9.95 1.26
N VAL A 132 -23.85 -9.78 2.56
CA VAL A 132 -24.67 -10.66 3.40
C VAL A 132 -25.72 -9.87 4.15
N LEU A 133 -26.75 -10.59 4.57
CA LEU A 133 -27.70 -10.13 5.54
C LEU A 133 -27.50 -10.90 6.84
N VAL A 134 -27.21 -10.18 7.92
CA VAL A 134 -26.93 -10.78 9.24
C VAL A 134 -27.93 -10.36 10.31
N ARG A 135 -28.10 -11.23 11.31
CA ARG A 135 -28.76 -10.91 12.57
C ARG A 135 -27.73 -10.84 13.69
N CYS A 136 -27.72 -9.73 14.44
CA CYS A 136 -26.98 -9.62 15.69
C CYS A 136 -27.58 -10.58 16.73
N ILE A 137 -26.77 -11.46 17.31
CA ILE A 137 -27.20 -12.47 18.30
C ILE A 137 -26.77 -12.15 19.74
N GLY A 138 -25.87 -11.18 19.93
CA GLY A 138 -25.40 -10.76 21.24
C GLY A 138 -24.06 -10.03 21.20
N LEU A 139 -23.32 -10.13 22.30
CA LEU A 139 -21.92 -9.71 22.40
C LEU A 139 -21.03 -10.92 22.63
N ASP A 140 -19.86 -10.94 21.99
CA ASP A 140 -18.84 -11.96 22.19
C ASP A 140 -18.15 -11.82 23.56
N ARG A 141 -17.24 -12.74 23.88
CA ARG A 141 -16.44 -12.73 25.12
C ARG A 141 -15.54 -11.49 25.31
N ARG A 142 -15.38 -10.66 24.28
CA ARG A 142 -14.58 -9.42 24.28
C ARG A 142 -15.47 -8.16 24.20
N GLY A 143 -16.81 -8.31 24.25
CA GLY A 143 -17.77 -7.21 24.22
C GLY A 143 -18.12 -6.69 22.81
N ARG A 144 -17.72 -7.39 21.74
CA ARG A 144 -18.00 -7.02 20.34
C ARG A 144 -19.34 -7.59 19.89
N ARG A 145 -20.09 -6.89 19.04
CA ARG A 145 -21.36 -7.39 18.46
C ARG A 145 -21.11 -8.68 17.69
N GLU A 146 -21.79 -9.76 18.03
CA GLU A 146 -21.68 -11.05 17.34
C GLU A 146 -22.88 -11.27 16.41
N ALA A 147 -22.63 -11.75 15.20
CA ALA A 147 -23.64 -11.88 14.16
C ALA A 147 -23.73 -13.29 13.56
N THR A 148 -24.92 -13.62 13.07
CA THR A 148 -25.18 -14.84 12.30
C THR A 148 -25.68 -14.50 10.90
N ILE A 149 -25.15 -15.20 9.90
CA ILE A 149 -25.55 -15.02 8.51
C ILE A 149 -26.91 -15.68 8.28
N VAL A 150 -27.87 -14.86 7.87
CA VAL A 150 -29.25 -15.25 7.55
C VAL A 150 -29.36 -15.57 6.06
N GLU A 151 -28.82 -14.69 5.22
CA GLU A 151 -28.87 -14.81 3.76
C GLU A 151 -27.62 -14.18 3.12
N VAL A 152 -27.25 -14.64 1.92
CA VAL A 152 -26.19 -14.03 1.10
C VAL A 152 -26.87 -13.30 -0.05
N LEU A 153 -26.75 -11.98 -0.07
CA LEU A 153 -27.39 -11.10 -1.05
C LEU A 153 -26.62 -11.11 -2.37
N GLU A 154 -25.28 -11.10 -2.29
CA GLU A 154 -24.39 -11.08 -3.45
C GLU A 154 -23.11 -11.88 -3.17
N ARG A 155 -22.66 -12.66 -4.16
CA ARG A 155 -21.40 -13.41 -4.11
C ARG A 155 -20.31 -12.60 -4.81
N ALA A 156 -19.28 -12.19 -4.08
CA ALA A 156 -18.21 -11.37 -4.65
C ALA A 156 -17.24 -12.20 -5.49
N ASN A 157 -16.96 -13.43 -5.07
CA ASN A 157 -15.97 -14.29 -5.71
C ASN A 157 -16.65 -15.27 -6.66
N THR A 158 -16.67 -14.95 -7.95
CA THR A 158 -17.05 -15.91 -9.03
C THR A 158 -15.82 -16.55 -9.66
N ARG A 159 -14.68 -15.83 -9.64
CA ARG A 159 -13.35 -16.32 -10.00
C ARG A 159 -12.35 -15.83 -8.97
N LEU A 160 -11.32 -16.62 -8.71
CA LEU A 160 -10.17 -16.21 -7.90
C LEU A 160 -8.88 -16.85 -8.41
N VAL A 161 -7.75 -16.32 -7.94
CA VAL A 161 -6.43 -16.89 -8.19
C VAL A 161 -5.91 -17.55 -6.91
N GLY A 162 -5.34 -18.72 -7.07
CA GLY A 162 -4.76 -19.49 -5.98
C GLY A 162 -3.76 -20.51 -6.50
N ARG A 163 -3.12 -21.21 -5.56
CA ARG A 163 -2.16 -22.26 -5.84
C ARG A 163 -2.84 -23.62 -5.82
N LEU A 164 -2.67 -24.40 -6.89
CA LEU A 164 -3.13 -25.78 -6.94
C LEU A 164 -2.28 -26.65 -6.01
N MET A 165 -2.95 -27.35 -5.09
CA MET A 165 -2.37 -28.29 -4.14
C MET A 165 -2.99 -29.68 -4.35
N GLU A 166 -2.31 -30.72 -3.87
CA GLU A 166 -2.80 -32.08 -3.91
C GLU A 166 -2.41 -32.80 -2.62
N GLU A 167 -3.42 -33.27 -1.86
CA GLU A 167 -3.23 -34.09 -0.67
C GLU A 167 -4.05 -35.37 -0.79
N HIS A 168 -3.42 -36.52 -0.53
CA HIS A 168 -4.05 -37.84 -0.63
C HIS A 168 -4.81 -38.12 -1.96
N GLY A 169 -4.39 -37.47 -3.05
CA GLY A 169 -5.02 -37.57 -4.38
C GLY A 169 -6.24 -36.69 -4.59
N ILE A 170 -6.61 -35.84 -3.62
CA ILE A 170 -7.61 -34.78 -3.76
C ILE A 170 -6.89 -33.51 -4.17
N GLN A 171 -7.32 -32.92 -5.29
CA GLN A 171 -6.83 -31.61 -5.74
C GLN A 171 -7.72 -30.49 -5.22
N PHE A 172 -7.08 -29.43 -4.74
CA PHE A 172 -7.75 -28.24 -4.24
C PHE A 172 -6.90 -27.01 -4.52
N VAL A 173 -7.51 -25.83 -4.52
CA VAL A 173 -6.81 -24.56 -4.72
C VAL A 173 -6.91 -23.74 -3.45
N VAL A 174 -5.74 -23.33 -2.94
CA VAL A 174 -5.61 -22.40 -1.82
C VAL A 174 -5.55 -20.99 -2.38
N ALA A 175 -6.44 -20.10 -1.94
CA ALA A 175 -6.45 -18.72 -2.41
C ALA A 175 -5.15 -17.96 -2.04
N GLU A 176 -4.72 -17.04 -2.91
CA GLU A 176 -3.61 -16.13 -2.57
C GLU A 176 -4.05 -15.06 -1.55
N ASN A 177 -5.31 -14.62 -1.61
CA ASN A 177 -5.90 -13.79 -0.56
C ASN A 177 -6.27 -14.66 0.65
N LYS A 178 -5.47 -14.62 1.71
CA LYS A 178 -5.67 -15.44 2.91
C LYS A 178 -6.92 -15.10 3.72
N ARG A 179 -7.64 -14.00 3.40
CA ARG A 179 -8.99 -13.73 3.96
C ARG A 179 -10.05 -14.72 3.42
N ILE A 180 -9.73 -15.43 2.33
CA ILE A 180 -10.44 -16.65 1.90
C ILE A 180 -9.69 -17.84 2.49
N SER A 181 -10.18 -18.35 3.62
CA SER A 181 -9.57 -19.46 4.36
C SER A 181 -10.06 -20.84 3.90
N GLN A 182 -11.05 -20.89 3.01
CA GLN A 182 -11.64 -22.13 2.50
C GLN A 182 -10.88 -22.63 1.27
N ASP A 183 -10.48 -23.90 1.30
CA ASP A 183 -9.94 -24.59 0.13
C ASP A 183 -11.02 -24.78 -0.94
N ILE A 184 -10.70 -24.43 -2.19
CA ILE A 184 -11.60 -24.65 -3.33
C ILE A 184 -11.31 -26.02 -3.91
N LEU A 185 -12.19 -26.99 -3.67
CA LEU A 185 -12.06 -28.34 -4.19
C LEU A 185 -12.11 -28.34 -5.71
N ILE A 186 -11.09 -28.94 -6.34
CA ILE A 186 -11.04 -29.15 -7.79
C ILE A 186 -11.40 -30.62 -8.03
N PRO A 187 -12.62 -30.92 -8.50
CA PRO A 187 -13.02 -32.30 -8.73
C PRO A 187 -12.12 -32.88 -9.83
N PRO A 188 -11.63 -34.13 -9.67
CA PRO A 188 -10.84 -34.76 -10.71
C PRO A 188 -11.65 -34.76 -12.00
N THR A 189 -11.15 -34.10 -13.04
CA THR A 189 -11.90 -33.89 -14.27
C THR A 189 -12.30 -35.24 -14.86
N ALA A 190 -13.61 -35.48 -14.91
CA ALA A 190 -14.14 -36.64 -15.61
C ALA A 190 -13.53 -36.65 -17.02
N MET A 191 -12.92 -37.78 -17.42
CA MET A 191 -12.10 -37.92 -18.64
C MET A 191 -12.87 -37.65 -19.96
N THR A 192 -14.13 -37.23 -19.87
CA THR A 192 -15.07 -36.95 -20.95
C THR A 192 -15.18 -35.48 -21.33
N ASP A 193 -14.75 -34.52 -20.49
CA ASP A 193 -14.89 -33.09 -20.83
C ASP A 193 -13.78 -32.62 -21.79
N LYS A 194 -14.09 -32.62 -23.09
CA LYS A 194 -13.20 -32.19 -24.18
C LYS A 194 -12.70 -30.74 -24.07
N ARG A 195 -13.24 -29.93 -23.14
CA ARG A 195 -12.80 -28.56 -22.85
C ARG A 195 -11.70 -28.49 -21.77
N ALA A 196 -11.51 -29.53 -20.95
CA ALA A 196 -10.48 -29.60 -19.93
C ALA A 196 -9.09 -29.93 -20.53
N LYS A 197 -8.55 -29.02 -21.38
CA LYS A 197 -7.20 -29.16 -21.97
C LYS A 197 -6.06 -28.74 -21.04
N LEU A 198 -6.37 -28.07 -19.94
CA LEU A 198 -5.38 -27.50 -19.01
C LEU A 198 -4.85 -28.57 -18.06
N LYS A 199 -3.64 -29.07 -18.33
CA LYS A 199 -2.90 -29.98 -17.45
C LYS A 199 -2.14 -29.21 -16.38
N ALA A 200 -2.87 -28.59 -15.45
CA ALA A 200 -2.28 -27.97 -14.27
C ALA A 200 -1.59 -29.03 -13.40
N ARG A 201 -0.50 -28.64 -12.72
CA ARG A 201 0.25 -29.47 -11.78
C ARG A 201 0.17 -28.87 -10.38
N PRO A 202 0.25 -29.68 -9.32
CA PRO A 202 0.44 -29.17 -7.96
C PRO A 202 1.64 -28.21 -7.91
N GLY A 203 1.44 -27.07 -7.24
CA GLY A 203 2.36 -25.94 -7.20
C GLY A 203 2.16 -24.87 -8.28
N ASN A 204 1.33 -25.08 -9.31
CA ASN A 204 0.98 -24.03 -10.26
C ASN A 204 0.05 -22.98 -9.64
N VAL A 205 0.22 -21.73 -10.05
CA VAL A 205 -0.73 -20.65 -9.79
C VAL A 205 -1.77 -20.67 -10.91
N VAL A 206 -3.04 -20.74 -10.53
CA VAL A 206 -4.17 -21.00 -11.43
C VAL A 206 -5.31 -20.03 -11.16
N MET A 207 -6.05 -19.68 -12.21
CA MET A 207 -7.35 -19.04 -12.04
C MET A 207 -8.43 -20.11 -11.97
N VAL A 208 -9.24 -20.05 -10.91
CA VAL A 208 -10.36 -20.94 -10.66
C VAL A 208 -11.65 -20.17 -10.83
N GLU A 209 -12.60 -20.75 -11.57
CA GLU A 209 -13.99 -20.33 -11.58
C GLU A 209 -14.77 -21.19 -10.60
N ILE A 210 -15.45 -20.55 -9.64
CA ILE A 210 -16.22 -21.23 -8.60
C ILE A 210 -17.53 -21.71 -9.23
N LEU A 211 -17.74 -23.02 -9.22
CA LEU A 211 -18.94 -23.69 -9.73
C LEU A 211 -20.00 -23.83 -8.64
N GLU A 212 -19.57 -24.16 -7.41
CA GLU A 212 -20.41 -24.24 -6.23
C GLU A 212 -19.81 -23.36 -5.13
N GLN A 213 -20.61 -22.42 -4.63
CA GLN A 213 -20.24 -21.52 -3.54
C GLN A 213 -20.24 -22.26 -2.20
N PRO A 214 -19.49 -21.81 -1.18
CA PRO A 214 -19.43 -22.50 0.10
C PRO A 214 -20.80 -22.54 0.79
N SER A 215 -21.03 -23.61 1.54
CA SER A 215 -22.20 -23.78 2.39
C SER A 215 -21.81 -24.36 3.75
N ARG A 216 -22.75 -24.34 4.71
CA ARG A 216 -22.57 -24.93 6.04
C ARG A 216 -22.06 -26.39 6.03
N TYR A 217 -22.26 -27.13 4.93
CA TYR A 217 -21.93 -28.55 4.81
C TYR A 217 -21.04 -28.89 3.61
N SER A 218 -20.65 -27.91 2.79
CA SER A 218 -19.83 -28.11 1.60
C SER A 218 -18.78 -27.02 1.45
N GLN A 219 -17.52 -27.45 1.22
CA GLN A 219 -16.47 -26.58 0.71
C GLN A 219 -16.83 -26.08 -0.69
N PRO A 220 -16.32 -24.91 -1.12
CA PRO A 220 -16.54 -24.43 -2.47
C PRO A 220 -15.91 -25.39 -3.50
N ILE A 221 -16.61 -25.61 -4.61
CA ILE A 221 -16.14 -26.45 -5.72
C ILE A 221 -15.83 -25.55 -6.91
N GLY A 222 -14.67 -25.70 -7.52
CA GLY A 222 -14.22 -24.88 -8.64
C GLY A 222 -13.70 -25.69 -9.82
N ARG A 223 -13.52 -25.01 -10.96
CA ARG A 223 -12.75 -25.52 -12.10
C ARG A 223 -11.62 -24.57 -12.46
N ILE A 224 -10.48 -25.12 -12.84
CA ILE A 224 -9.36 -24.35 -13.38
C ILE A 224 -9.76 -23.86 -14.78
N VAL A 225 -9.82 -22.54 -14.96
CA VAL A 225 -10.10 -21.89 -16.24
C VAL A 225 -8.84 -21.38 -16.94
N GLU A 226 -7.77 -21.15 -16.18
CA GLU A 226 -6.48 -20.68 -16.68
C GLU A 226 -5.34 -21.16 -15.79
N ILE A 227 -4.18 -21.45 -16.39
CA ILE A 227 -2.92 -21.67 -15.68
C ILE A 227 -2.10 -20.40 -15.90
N LEU A 228 -1.87 -19.63 -14.85
CA LEU A 228 -1.12 -18.37 -14.95
C LEU A 228 0.39 -18.65 -15.02
N GLY A 229 0.87 -19.69 -14.32
CA GLY A 229 2.26 -20.15 -14.40
C GLY A 229 2.67 -21.04 -13.23
N ASN A 230 3.97 -21.25 -13.10
CA ASN A 230 4.57 -21.74 -11.86
C ASN A 230 4.71 -20.56 -10.87
N TYR A 231 4.70 -20.86 -9.58
CA TYR A 231 4.90 -19.86 -8.53
C TYR A 231 6.20 -19.05 -8.67
N ALA A 232 7.22 -19.59 -9.35
CA ALA A 232 8.53 -18.98 -9.56
C ALA A 232 8.75 -18.40 -10.97
N ASP A 233 7.71 -18.29 -11.80
CA ASP A 233 7.82 -17.68 -13.13
C ASP A 233 7.82 -16.13 -13.03
N PRO A 234 8.62 -15.41 -13.83
CA PRO A 234 8.71 -13.94 -13.73
C PRO A 234 7.38 -13.23 -13.99
N GLY A 235 7.02 -12.27 -13.13
CA GLY A 235 5.77 -11.53 -13.16
C GLY A 235 4.68 -12.15 -12.28
N MET A 236 4.84 -13.40 -11.83
CA MET A 236 3.89 -14.07 -10.94
C MET A 236 3.83 -13.40 -9.56
N GLU A 237 4.94 -12.84 -9.10
CA GLU A 237 5.05 -12.08 -7.85
C GLU A 237 4.05 -10.92 -7.80
N ILE A 238 3.85 -10.22 -8.92
CA ILE A 238 2.91 -9.10 -9.03
C ILE A 238 1.47 -9.63 -9.08
N GLU A 239 1.20 -10.68 -9.86
CA GLU A 239 -0.14 -11.28 -9.94
C GLU A 239 -0.59 -11.84 -8.58
N ILE A 240 0.31 -12.44 -7.80
CA ILE A 240 0.05 -12.89 -6.42
C ILE A 240 -0.23 -11.68 -5.52
N ALA A 241 0.65 -10.67 -5.50
CA ALA A 241 0.52 -9.50 -4.63
C ALA A 241 -0.79 -8.75 -4.87
N LEU A 242 -1.22 -8.61 -6.13
CA LEU A 242 -2.50 -8.02 -6.51
C LEU A 242 -3.71 -8.69 -5.82
N ARG A 243 -3.76 -10.03 -5.75
CA ARG A 243 -4.86 -10.74 -5.06
C ARG A 243 -4.65 -10.76 -3.55
N LYS A 244 -3.42 -11.03 -3.08
CA LYS A 244 -3.07 -11.11 -1.65
C LYS A 244 -3.51 -9.83 -0.91
N HIS A 245 -3.24 -8.67 -1.51
CA HIS A 245 -3.55 -7.36 -0.96
C HIS A 245 -4.86 -6.76 -1.44
N ASP A 246 -5.64 -7.45 -2.28
CA ASP A 246 -6.94 -6.96 -2.79
C ASP A 246 -6.80 -5.56 -3.44
N LEU A 247 -5.82 -5.45 -4.35
CA LEU A 247 -5.54 -4.22 -5.08
C LEU A 247 -6.42 -4.14 -6.35
N PRO A 248 -7.23 -3.08 -6.52
CA PRO A 248 -7.96 -2.87 -7.77
C PRO A 248 -6.98 -2.59 -8.92
N PHE A 249 -6.94 -3.49 -9.91
CA PHE A 249 -6.09 -3.36 -11.10
C PHE A 249 -6.89 -3.24 -12.41
N GLU A 250 -8.04 -3.91 -12.54
CA GLU A 250 -8.92 -3.79 -13.71
C GLU A 250 -9.84 -2.57 -13.60
N PHE A 251 -9.97 -1.80 -14.69
CA PHE A 251 -10.89 -0.66 -14.75
C PHE A 251 -12.32 -1.13 -15.07
N SER A 252 -13.32 -0.61 -14.37
CA SER A 252 -14.74 -0.85 -14.66
C SER A 252 -15.13 -0.51 -16.11
N LYS A 253 -16.19 -1.14 -16.65
CA LYS A 253 -16.62 -0.91 -18.04
C LYS A 253 -17.06 0.53 -18.27
N GLU A 254 -17.65 1.12 -17.25
CA GLU A 254 -18.12 2.49 -17.18
C GLU A 254 -16.92 3.45 -17.23
N ALA A 255 -15.89 3.23 -16.41
CA ALA A 255 -14.64 4.00 -16.45
C ALA A 255 -13.89 3.83 -17.79
N GLN A 256 -13.92 2.63 -18.38
CA GLN A 256 -13.35 2.39 -19.72
C GLN A 256 -14.10 3.17 -20.82
N ALA A 257 -15.43 3.24 -20.75
CA ALA A 257 -16.23 4.02 -21.70
C ALA A 257 -15.97 5.53 -21.58
N GLU A 258 -15.89 6.05 -20.36
CA GLU A 258 -15.50 7.45 -20.11
C GLU A 258 -14.08 7.72 -20.63
N ASN A 259 -13.11 6.84 -20.36
CA ASN A 259 -11.74 6.95 -20.87
C ASN A 259 -11.67 6.94 -22.40
N GLN A 260 -12.49 6.14 -23.08
CA GLN A 260 -12.60 6.18 -24.54
C GLN A 260 -13.10 7.54 -25.04
N ALA A 261 -14.02 8.19 -24.32
CA ALA A 261 -14.55 9.52 -24.65
C ALA A 261 -13.62 10.71 -24.32
N VAL A 262 -12.57 10.51 -23.50
CA VAL A 262 -11.52 11.51 -23.26
C VAL A 262 -10.84 11.90 -24.60
N PRO A 263 -10.63 13.20 -24.91
CA PRO A 263 -9.93 13.60 -26.13
C PRO A 263 -8.42 13.34 -26.03
N ASP A 264 -7.75 13.13 -27.17
CA ASP A 264 -6.29 12.93 -27.21
C ASP A 264 -5.49 14.26 -27.19
N LYS A 265 -6.18 15.39 -27.38
CA LYS A 265 -5.63 16.75 -27.42
C LYS A 265 -6.55 17.72 -26.69
N VAL A 266 -5.96 18.77 -26.10
CA VAL A 266 -6.70 19.88 -25.48
C VAL A 266 -7.63 20.51 -26.52
N LYS A 267 -8.91 20.75 -26.16
CA LYS A 267 -9.88 21.36 -27.07
C LYS A 267 -9.76 22.88 -27.00
N LYS A 268 -10.06 23.58 -28.10
CA LYS A 268 -10.09 25.06 -28.13
C LYS A 268 -11.06 25.66 -27.10
N SER A 269 -12.11 24.93 -26.71
CA SER A 269 -13.03 25.30 -25.63
C SER A 269 -12.35 25.40 -24.26
N ASP A 270 -11.37 24.55 -24.01
CA ASP A 270 -10.77 24.33 -22.69
C ASP A 270 -9.74 25.43 -22.36
N LEU A 271 -9.33 26.20 -23.37
CA LEU A 271 -8.43 27.36 -23.27
C LEU A 271 -9.11 28.59 -22.66
N LYS A 272 -10.45 28.65 -22.66
CA LYS A 272 -11.19 29.83 -22.22
C LYS A 272 -11.03 30.05 -20.71
N GLY A 273 -10.57 31.24 -20.32
CA GLY A 273 -10.41 31.62 -18.91
C GLY A 273 -9.16 31.06 -18.23
N ARG A 274 -8.19 30.56 -19.01
CA ARG A 274 -6.88 30.10 -18.51
C ARG A 274 -5.79 31.11 -18.83
N GLU A 275 -4.78 31.21 -17.98
CA GLU A 275 -3.55 31.94 -18.33
C GLU A 275 -2.75 31.16 -19.39
N ASP A 276 -2.11 31.88 -20.29
CA ASP A 276 -1.28 31.29 -21.35
C ASP A 276 0.19 31.31 -20.96
N LEU A 277 0.75 30.13 -20.70
CA LEU A 277 2.15 29.91 -20.35
C LEU A 277 2.90 29.11 -21.43
N ARG A 278 2.37 29.01 -22.66
CA ARG A 278 2.97 28.19 -23.74
C ARG A 278 4.34 28.68 -24.20
N GLU A 279 4.67 29.94 -23.93
CA GLU A 279 5.97 30.58 -24.22
C GLU A 279 6.85 30.75 -22.97
N LEU A 280 6.39 30.31 -21.79
CA LEU A 280 7.22 30.25 -20.58
C LEU A 280 8.04 28.94 -20.64
N PRO A 281 9.37 28.96 -20.46
CA PRO A 281 10.22 27.78 -20.62
C PRO A 281 10.15 26.85 -19.40
N LEU A 282 8.96 26.31 -19.16
CA LEU A 282 8.64 25.24 -18.22
C LEU A 282 9.21 23.93 -18.74
N VAL A 283 9.81 23.14 -17.85
CA VAL A 283 10.38 21.82 -18.13
C VAL A 283 9.88 20.79 -17.11
N THR A 284 9.77 19.53 -17.51
CA THR A 284 9.61 18.40 -16.58
C THR A 284 10.97 17.77 -16.32
N ILE A 285 11.21 17.28 -15.10
CA ILE A 285 12.48 16.67 -14.70
C ILE A 285 12.17 15.40 -13.90
N ASP A 286 12.33 14.25 -14.53
CA ASP A 286 11.79 12.98 -14.04
C ASP A 286 12.83 11.83 -14.08
N GLY A 287 12.45 10.66 -13.56
CA GLY A 287 13.23 9.44 -13.76
C GLY A 287 13.19 8.97 -15.22
N GLU A 288 14.25 8.32 -15.69
CA GLU A 288 14.41 7.88 -17.09
C GLU A 288 13.21 7.08 -17.62
N THR A 289 12.63 6.23 -16.76
CA THR A 289 11.50 5.34 -17.07
C THR A 289 10.11 5.96 -16.92
N ALA A 290 9.98 7.16 -16.33
CA ALA A 290 8.69 7.82 -16.09
C ALA A 290 7.95 8.18 -17.39
N ARG A 291 6.61 8.25 -17.34
CA ARG A 291 5.71 8.56 -18.47
C ARG A 291 4.54 9.48 -18.08
N ASP A 292 4.22 9.47 -16.80
CA ASP A 292 3.20 10.21 -16.07
C ASP A 292 3.80 11.47 -15.43
N PHE A 293 4.13 12.47 -16.25
CA PHE A 293 4.73 13.72 -15.79
C PHE A 293 3.66 14.58 -15.11
N ASP A 294 3.64 14.61 -13.78
CA ASP A 294 2.69 15.36 -12.96
C ASP A 294 3.03 16.87 -12.90
N ASP A 295 4.31 17.22 -12.88
CA ASP A 295 4.80 18.56 -12.58
C ASP A 295 5.81 19.12 -13.60
N ALA A 296 5.78 20.45 -13.77
CA ALA A 296 6.73 21.21 -14.57
C ALA A 296 7.16 22.49 -13.82
N VAL A 297 8.44 22.83 -13.91
CA VAL A 297 9.05 23.93 -13.12
C VAL A 297 9.72 24.99 -14.00
N PHE A 298 9.67 26.23 -13.52
CA PHE A 298 10.40 27.37 -14.09
C PHE A 298 10.84 28.32 -12.96
N CYS A 299 12.03 28.90 -13.07
CA CYS A 299 12.50 29.93 -12.13
C CYS A 299 13.24 31.08 -12.82
N GLU A 300 12.94 32.30 -12.36
CA GLU A 300 13.64 33.53 -12.70
C GLU A 300 13.99 34.33 -11.46
N LYS A 301 15.05 35.16 -11.55
CA LYS A 301 15.47 36.03 -10.46
C LYS A 301 14.72 37.35 -10.51
N VAL A 302 14.05 37.72 -9.42
CA VAL A 302 13.27 38.96 -9.33
C VAL A 302 13.87 39.86 -8.25
N GLY A 303 14.66 40.85 -8.69
CA GLY A 303 15.41 41.74 -7.82
C GLY A 303 16.44 40.99 -6.96
N ARG A 304 16.20 40.93 -5.64
CA ARG A 304 17.01 40.12 -4.70
C ARG A 304 16.42 38.73 -4.43
N GLY A 305 15.17 38.49 -4.79
CA GLY A 305 14.48 37.22 -4.61
C GLY A 305 14.34 36.46 -5.92
N TRP A 306 13.36 35.57 -5.94
CA TRP A 306 13.06 34.65 -7.03
C TRP A 306 11.56 34.63 -7.30
N ARG A 307 11.20 34.31 -8.53
CA ARG A 307 9.88 33.79 -8.88
C ARG A 307 10.03 32.33 -9.24
N LEU A 308 9.20 31.48 -8.65
CA LEU A 308 9.09 30.05 -8.92
C LEU A 308 7.69 29.79 -9.45
N VAL A 309 7.59 29.19 -10.63
CA VAL A 309 6.34 28.73 -11.22
C VAL A 309 6.36 27.21 -11.23
N VAL A 310 5.36 26.62 -10.58
CA VAL A 310 5.12 25.17 -10.55
C VAL A 310 3.79 24.90 -11.22
N ALA A 311 3.80 24.27 -12.39
CA ALA A 311 2.62 23.88 -13.14
C ALA A 311 2.35 22.39 -12.94
N ILE A 312 1.17 22.04 -12.42
CA ILE A 312 0.77 20.66 -12.14
C ILE A 312 -0.34 20.23 -13.10
N ALA A 313 -0.30 18.99 -13.58
CA ALA A 313 -1.30 18.38 -14.45
C ALA A 313 -2.74 18.63 -13.98
N ASP A 314 -3.59 19.22 -14.83
CA ASP A 314 -4.98 19.54 -14.46
C ASP A 314 -5.93 18.33 -14.62
N VAL A 315 -5.66 17.28 -13.84
CA VAL A 315 -6.45 16.03 -13.82
C VAL A 315 -7.92 16.30 -13.48
N SER A 316 -8.18 17.26 -12.58
CA SER A 316 -9.53 17.65 -12.15
C SER A 316 -10.42 18.21 -13.28
N ASN A 317 -9.83 18.62 -14.41
CA ASN A 317 -10.59 19.01 -15.60
C ASN A 317 -11.26 17.81 -16.31
N TYR A 318 -10.55 16.67 -16.30
CA TYR A 318 -10.91 15.45 -17.03
C TYR A 318 -11.63 14.42 -16.16
N VAL A 319 -11.24 14.31 -14.88
CA VAL A 319 -11.86 13.42 -13.88
C VAL A 319 -12.70 14.28 -12.93
N ARG A 320 -14.02 14.28 -13.12
CA ARG A 320 -14.97 15.15 -12.39
C ARG A 320 -15.75 14.36 -11.33
N PRO A 321 -16.20 15.02 -10.23
CA PRO A 321 -17.01 14.38 -9.21
C PRO A 321 -18.18 13.56 -9.76
N GLY A 322 -18.30 12.30 -9.35
CA GLY A 322 -19.41 11.41 -9.73
C GLY A 322 -19.29 10.74 -11.10
N MET A 323 -18.15 10.88 -11.78
CA MET A 323 -17.78 10.05 -12.94
C MET A 323 -17.36 8.64 -12.50
N ALA A 324 -17.46 7.64 -13.38
CA ALA A 324 -16.95 6.31 -13.09
C ALA A 324 -15.41 6.30 -12.90
N LEU A 325 -14.69 7.13 -13.66
CA LEU A 325 -13.26 7.41 -13.48
C LEU A 325 -12.93 8.03 -12.12
N ASP A 326 -13.86 8.77 -11.51
CA ASP A 326 -13.68 9.40 -10.20
C ASP A 326 -13.85 8.37 -9.08
N GLN A 327 -14.89 7.54 -9.16
CA GLN A 327 -15.11 6.43 -8.23
C GLN A 327 -13.94 5.44 -8.26
N GLU A 328 -13.47 5.06 -9.45
CA GLU A 328 -12.31 4.18 -9.62
C GLU A 328 -11.01 4.80 -9.06
N ALA A 329 -10.80 6.11 -9.26
CA ALA A 329 -9.65 6.82 -8.69
C ALA A 329 -9.71 6.88 -7.17
N TYR A 330 -10.91 7.01 -6.59
CA TYR A 330 -11.13 6.88 -5.15
C TYR A 330 -10.84 5.44 -4.67
N ASP A 331 -11.42 4.41 -5.29
CA ASP A 331 -11.27 3.00 -4.88
C ASP A 331 -9.81 2.51 -4.93
N ARG A 332 -9.04 3.02 -5.90
CA ARG A 332 -7.58 2.84 -6.00
C ARG A 332 -6.83 3.69 -4.98
N GLY A 333 -7.21 4.97 -4.82
CA GLY A 333 -6.64 5.96 -3.90
C GLY A 333 -5.26 6.50 -4.33
N ASN A 334 -4.40 5.64 -4.85
CA ASN A 334 -3.09 5.97 -5.40
C ASN A 334 -2.64 4.94 -6.45
N SER A 335 -1.66 5.32 -7.29
CA SER A 335 -0.96 4.35 -8.15
C SER A 335 -0.04 3.45 -7.31
N VAL A 336 0.19 2.22 -7.76
CA VAL A 336 1.08 1.23 -7.12
C VAL A 336 2.26 0.95 -8.05
N TYR A 337 3.49 1.17 -7.58
CA TYR A 337 4.71 1.05 -8.38
C TYR A 337 5.45 -0.23 -8.01
N PHE A 338 5.13 -1.34 -8.67
CA PHE A 338 5.92 -2.57 -8.55
C PHE A 338 7.19 -2.47 -9.43
N PRO A 339 8.24 -3.23 -9.11
CA PRO A 339 9.33 -3.48 -10.05
C PRO A 339 8.76 -3.91 -11.41
N ARG A 340 9.14 -3.22 -12.48
CA ARG A 340 8.74 -3.44 -13.89
C ARG A 340 7.28 -3.15 -14.27
N ARG A 341 6.34 -2.91 -13.33
CA ARG A 341 4.92 -2.64 -13.66
C ARG A 341 4.27 -1.64 -12.71
N VAL A 342 3.63 -0.62 -13.27
CA VAL A 342 2.77 0.29 -12.52
C VAL A 342 1.32 -0.19 -12.64
N ILE A 343 0.58 -0.13 -11.53
CA ILE A 343 -0.88 -0.21 -11.51
C ILE A 343 -1.38 1.21 -11.29
N PRO A 344 -1.81 1.92 -12.36
CA PRO A 344 -2.07 3.34 -12.25
C PRO A 344 -3.44 3.60 -11.62
N MET A 345 -3.55 4.72 -10.89
CA MET A 345 -4.81 5.23 -10.35
C MET A 345 -5.82 5.59 -11.46
N LEU A 346 -5.30 6.05 -12.60
CA LEU A 346 -6.06 6.48 -13.77
C LEU A 346 -5.64 5.69 -15.02
N PRO A 347 -6.51 5.50 -16.02
CA PRO A 347 -6.12 4.83 -17.27
C PRO A 347 -4.96 5.55 -17.99
N GLU A 348 -4.11 4.79 -18.68
CA GLU A 348 -2.88 5.32 -19.30
C GLU A 348 -3.10 6.46 -20.31
N LYS A 349 -4.25 6.48 -21.01
CA LYS A 349 -4.64 7.56 -21.92
C LYS A 349 -4.83 8.91 -21.20
N LEU A 350 -5.22 8.88 -19.92
CA LEU A 350 -5.19 10.03 -19.02
C LEU A 350 -3.77 10.21 -18.46
N SER A 351 -3.26 9.23 -17.70
CA SER A 351 -2.04 9.38 -16.90
C SER A 351 -0.79 9.68 -17.73
N ASN A 352 -0.61 9.01 -18.85
CA ASN A 352 0.56 9.13 -19.73
C ASN A 352 0.26 10.00 -20.96
N GLY A 353 -1.03 10.21 -21.26
CA GLY A 353 -1.53 10.95 -22.43
C GLY A 353 -1.86 12.41 -22.13
N ILE A 354 -3.15 12.71 -21.90
CA ILE A 354 -3.64 14.10 -21.85
C ILE A 354 -3.40 14.81 -20.51
N CYS A 355 -3.24 14.08 -19.40
CA CYS A 355 -2.85 14.68 -18.12
C CYS A 355 -1.32 14.85 -18.04
N SER A 356 -0.53 13.87 -18.51
CA SER A 356 0.93 13.95 -18.52
C SER A 356 1.43 15.20 -19.25
N LEU A 357 2.34 15.91 -18.59
CA LEU A 357 2.96 17.18 -19.02
C LEU A 357 4.02 17.00 -20.14
N ASN A 358 3.67 16.20 -21.14
CA ASN A 358 4.50 15.83 -22.28
C ASN A 358 5.11 17.04 -23.03
N PRO A 359 6.33 16.90 -23.57
CA PRO A 359 7.03 17.97 -24.29
C PRO A 359 6.34 18.32 -25.63
N ASP A 360 6.50 19.58 -26.04
CA ASP A 360 6.08 20.13 -27.34
C ASP A 360 4.58 20.04 -27.67
N VAL A 361 3.74 19.71 -26.68
CA VAL A 361 2.28 19.62 -26.82
C VAL A 361 1.55 20.49 -25.80
N GLU A 362 0.40 21.04 -26.19
CA GLU A 362 -0.44 21.82 -25.28
C GLU A 362 -1.02 20.93 -24.19
N ARG A 363 -0.93 21.39 -22.94
CA ARG A 363 -1.47 20.73 -21.74
C ARG A 363 -2.16 21.72 -20.82
N LEU A 364 -3.15 21.22 -20.08
CA LEU A 364 -3.86 22.00 -19.07
C LEU A 364 -3.16 21.79 -17.72
N ALA A 365 -2.91 22.89 -17.01
CA ALA A 365 -2.29 22.86 -15.69
C ALA A 365 -3.10 23.64 -14.65
N MET A 366 -2.95 23.25 -13.39
CA MET A 366 -3.19 24.11 -12.23
C MET A 366 -1.82 24.61 -11.75
N VAL A 367 -1.64 25.92 -11.69
CA VAL A 367 -0.34 26.56 -11.48
C VAL A 367 -0.27 27.18 -10.10
N CYS A 368 0.86 26.99 -9.42
CA CYS A 368 1.29 27.75 -8.26
C CYS A 368 2.43 28.70 -8.68
N ASP A 369 2.18 30.01 -8.62
CA ASP A 369 3.13 31.07 -9.01
C ASP A 369 3.55 31.84 -7.76
N MET A 370 4.81 31.72 -7.37
CA MET A 370 5.34 32.08 -6.05
C MET A 370 6.49 33.09 -6.15
N ASN A 371 6.41 34.15 -5.36
CA ASN A 371 7.54 35.03 -5.07
C ASN A 371 8.24 34.57 -3.79
N ILE A 372 9.55 34.36 -3.87
CA ILE A 372 10.39 33.84 -2.78
C ILE A 372 11.49 34.86 -2.47
N SER A 373 11.71 35.15 -1.19
CA SER A 373 12.73 36.10 -0.74
C SER A 373 14.16 35.56 -0.97
N ALA A 374 15.15 36.44 -0.81
CA ALA A 374 16.57 36.06 -0.77
C ALA A 374 16.92 35.05 0.35
N THR A 375 16.02 34.85 1.33
CA THR A 375 16.18 33.95 2.47
C THR A 375 15.33 32.68 2.35
N GLY A 376 14.67 32.44 1.22
CA GLY A 376 13.83 31.24 1.00
C GLY A 376 12.44 31.33 1.63
N SER A 377 12.01 32.52 2.04
CA SER A 377 10.66 32.73 2.59
C SER A 377 9.71 33.09 1.46
N ILE A 378 8.60 32.38 1.33
CA ILE A 378 7.53 32.69 0.36
C ILE A 378 6.86 34.00 0.81
N THR A 379 6.84 35.02 -0.04
CA THR A 379 6.33 36.36 0.30
C THR A 379 4.98 36.67 -0.32
N LYS A 380 4.67 36.04 -1.46
CA LYS A 380 3.38 36.09 -2.15
C LYS A 380 3.26 34.85 -3.02
N TYR A 381 2.06 34.32 -3.16
CA TYR A 381 1.76 33.26 -4.11
C TYR A 381 0.37 33.50 -4.73
N ARG A 382 0.07 32.82 -5.83
CA ARG A 382 -1.27 32.76 -6.44
C ARG A 382 -1.49 31.40 -7.12
N PHE A 383 -2.74 30.97 -7.16
CA PHE A 383 -3.17 29.79 -7.90
C PHE A 383 -4.03 30.19 -9.10
N TYR A 384 -3.85 29.53 -10.24
CA TYR A 384 -4.69 29.74 -11.43
C TYR A 384 -4.65 28.55 -12.40
N PRO A 385 -5.73 28.29 -13.15
CA PRO A 385 -5.72 27.36 -14.26
C PRO A 385 -4.98 27.97 -15.46
N ALA A 386 -4.12 27.17 -16.11
CA ALA A 386 -3.33 27.59 -17.26
C ALA A 386 -3.43 26.60 -18.43
N VAL A 387 -3.06 27.06 -19.62
CA VAL A 387 -2.55 26.23 -20.71
C VAL A 387 -1.05 26.48 -20.84
N PHE A 388 -0.26 25.43 -21.04
CA PHE A 388 1.17 25.57 -21.29
C PHE A 388 1.67 24.48 -22.25
N ARG A 389 2.95 24.57 -22.61
CA ARG A 389 3.69 23.60 -23.42
C ARG A 389 5.03 23.37 -22.74
N SER A 390 5.34 22.13 -22.36
CA SER A 390 6.67 21.79 -21.82
C SER A 390 7.71 21.94 -22.93
N HIS A 391 8.78 22.68 -22.67
CA HIS A 391 9.85 22.97 -23.65
C HIS A 391 10.93 21.88 -23.69
N ALA A 392 10.99 21.03 -22.67
CA ALA A 392 11.81 19.83 -22.65
C ALA A 392 11.31 18.86 -21.57
N ARG A 393 11.37 17.56 -21.89
CA ARG A 393 11.36 16.50 -20.89
C ARG A 393 12.81 16.16 -20.59
N LEU A 394 13.26 16.43 -19.37
CA LEU A 394 14.62 16.18 -18.89
C LEU A 394 14.64 15.01 -17.90
N THR A 395 15.83 14.50 -17.57
CA THR A 395 15.99 13.54 -16.46
C THR A 395 16.81 14.10 -15.31
N TYR A 396 16.62 13.58 -14.10
CA TYR A 396 17.42 13.99 -12.93
C TYR A 396 18.93 13.85 -13.18
N ASN A 397 19.37 12.76 -13.80
CA ASN A 397 20.80 12.54 -14.08
C ASN A 397 21.34 13.49 -15.16
N GLN A 398 20.54 13.79 -16.18
CA GLN A 398 20.91 14.76 -17.22
C GLN A 398 21.00 16.20 -16.67
N VAL A 399 20.02 16.61 -15.86
CA VAL A 399 20.05 17.93 -15.23
C VAL A 399 21.20 18.04 -14.23
N TRP A 400 21.45 16.99 -13.44
CA TRP A 400 22.58 16.97 -12.53
C TRP A 400 23.92 17.07 -13.25
N SER A 401 24.15 16.31 -14.33
CA SER A 401 25.43 16.36 -15.06
C SER A 401 25.73 17.73 -15.68
N TRP A 402 24.71 18.51 -16.03
CA TRP A 402 24.86 19.90 -16.47
C TRP A 402 25.12 20.88 -15.32
N LEU A 403 24.49 20.66 -14.16
CA LEU A 403 24.64 21.53 -12.98
C LEU A 403 25.95 21.28 -12.21
N SER A 404 26.47 20.05 -12.21
CA SER A 404 27.78 19.68 -11.67
C SER A 404 28.93 20.13 -12.56
N GLY A 405 28.68 20.25 -13.87
CA GLY A 405 29.70 20.54 -14.88
C GLY A 405 30.37 19.31 -15.48
N ASP A 406 29.89 18.10 -15.17
CA ASP A 406 30.38 16.85 -15.76
C ASP A 406 30.06 16.73 -17.27
N ALA A 407 28.98 17.37 -17.71
CA ALA A 407 28.57 17.45 -19.11
C ALA A 407 28.05 18.84 -19.46
N THR A 408 28.00 19.14 -20.76
CA THR A 408 27.34 20.34 -21.31
C THR A 408 26.13 19.95 -22.16
N PRO A 409 25.07 20.76 -22.22
CA PRO A 409 23.92 20.51 -23.08
C PRO A 409 24.30 20.48 -24.57
N GLU A 410 23.95 19.38 -25.23
CA GLU A 410 24.38 19.07 -26.60
C GLU A 410 23.64 19.86 -27.69
N ASN A 411 22.41 20.30 -27.43
CA ASN A 411 21.55 20.96 -28.41
C ASN A 411 21.12 22.38 -27.98
N GLU A 412 20.70 23.20 -28.94
CA GLU A 412 20.35 24.61 -28.75
C GLU A 412 19.21 24.82 -27.75
N VAL A 413 18.20 23.93 -27.72
CA VAL A 413 17.07 24.00 -26.78
C VAL A 413 17.56 23.81 -25.34
N HIS A 414 18.36 22.78 -25.09
CA HIS A 414 18.94 22.51 -23.77
C HIS A 414 19.94 23.62 -23.35
N GLN A 415 20.65 24.23 -24.30
CA GLN A 415 21.50 25.40 -24.05
C GLN A 415 20.69 26.63 -23.64
N ALA A 416 19.57 26.91 -24.32
CA ALA A 416 18.66 28.00 -23.98
C ALA A 416 18.00 27.81 -22.59
N LEU A 417 17.83 26.56 -22.14
CA LEU A 417 17.28 26.23 -20.81
C LEU A 417 18.29 26.38 -19.66
N GLN A 418 19.60 26.41 -19.92
CA GLN A 418 20.64 26.48 -18.87
C GLN A 418 20.47 27.62 -17.87
N PRO A 419 20.18 28.88 -18.27
CA PRO A 419 20.00 29.97 -17.31
C PRO A 419 18.86 29.69 -16.31
N HIS A 420 17.81 29.02 -16.76
CA HIS A 420 16.65 28.67 -15.93
C HIS A 420 16.95 27.50 -14.99
N LEU A 421 17.64 26.46 -15.47
CA LEU A 421 18.13 25.36 -14.63
C LEU A 421 19.11 25.85 -13.55
N GLN A 422 20.02 26.77 -13.90
CA GLN A 422 20.92 27.39 -12.92
C GLN A 422 20.18 28.29 -11.92
N ASN A 423 19.09 28.95 -12.32
CA ASN A 423 18.24 29.72 -11.40
C ASN A 423 17.51 28.79 -10.42
N LEU A 424 16.92 27.69 -10.91
CA LEU A 424 16.32 26.65 -10.07
C LEU A 424 17.34 26.10 -9.06
N TYR A 425 18.57 25.80 -9.48
CA TYR A 425 19.63 25.31 -8.58
C TYR A 425 20.05 26.34 -7.52
N LYS A 426 20.18 27.62 -7.90
CA LYS A 426 20.46 28.72 -6.96
C LYS A 426 19.31 28.94 -5.96
N LEU A 427 18.06 28.78 -6.41
CA LEU A 427 16.88 28.81 -5.53
C LEU A 427 16.86 27.60 -4.58
N PHE A 428 17.11 26.40 -5.07
CA PHE A 428 17.25 25.18 -4.26
C PHE A 428 18.25 25.37 -3.11
N GLN A 429 19.44 25.91 -3.40
CA GLN A 429 20.45 26.20 -2.36
C GLN A 429 19.97 27.21 -1.28
N VAL A 430 19.04 28.10 -1.63
CA VAL A 430 18.40 29.05 -0.70
C VAL A 430 17.31 28.34 0.11
N LEU A 431 16.47 27.53 -0.53
CA LEU A 431 15.42 26.73 0.11
C LEU A 431 16.00 25.70 1.09
N LEU A 432 17.08 25.00 0.71
CA LEU A 432 17.78 24.04 1.58
C LEU A 432 18.31 24.72 2.88
N LYS A 433 18.84 25.94 2.77
CA LYS A 433 19.24 26.75 3.94
C LYS A 433 18.03 27.14 4.80
N ALA A 434 16.90 27.45 4.19
CA ALA A 434 15.66 27.73 4.90
C ALA A 434 15.08 26.47 5.60
N ARG A 435 15.15 25.30 4.96
CA ARG A 435 14.77 23.98 5.50
C ARG A 435 15.63 23.61 6.71
N LYS A 436 16.96 23.75 6.61
CA LYS A 436 17.88 23.55 7.74
C LYS A 436 17.58 24.53 8.89
N LYS A 437 17.35 25.81 8.61
CA LYS A 437 16.97 26.81 9.64
C LYS A 437 15.63 26.47 10.33
N ARG A 438 14.68 25.91 9.59
CA ARG A 438 13.36 25.46 10.10
C ARG A 438 13.48 24.21 11.00
N GLY A 439 14.58 23.47 10.89
CA GLY A 439 14.81 22.24 11.66
C GLY A 439 14.01 21.05 11.12
N ALA A 440 13.79 20.98 9.81
CA ALA A 440 13.26 19.77 9.18
C ALA A 440 14.28 18.62 9.33
N ILE A 441 13.77 17.40 9.48
CA ILE A 441 14.58 16.20 9.60
C ILE A 441 14.86 15.68 8.18
N ASP A 442 16.11 15.33 7.89
CA ASP A 442 16.51 14.62 6.67
C ASP A 442 17.26 13.36 7.13
N PHE A 443 16.64 12.21 6.92
CA PHE A 443 17.24 10.91 7.23
C PHE A 443 17.82 10.33 5.94
N GLU A 444 19.11 10.00 5.95
CA GLU A 444 19.74 9.27 4.85
C GLU A 444 19.30 7.80 4.87
N THR A 445 18.36 7.44 4.01
CA THR A 445 17.94 6.05 3.76
C THR A 445 18.49 5.56 2.43
N VAL A 446 19.06 4.36 2.40
CA VAL A 446 19.52 3.71 1.17
C VAL A 446 18.34 2.96 0.55
N GLU A 447 17.73 3.55 -0.48
CA GLU A 447 16.76 2.87 -1.34
C GLU A 447 17.49 2.02 -2.39
N THR A 448 16.85 0.93 -2.83
CA THR A 448 17.45 -0.05 -3.76
C THR A 448 16.64 -0.16 -5.04
N GLN A 449 17.32 -0.19 -6.19
CA GLN A 449 16.73 -0.48 -7.49
C GLN A 449 17.21 -1.84 -8.00
N MET A 450 16.27 -2.66 -8.48
CA MET A 450 16.59 -3.88 -9.20
C MET A 450 16.82 -3.59 -10.68
N LEU A 451 18.00 -3.98 -11.18
CA LEU A 451 18.31 -3.96 -12.60
C LEU A 451 17.97 -5.33 -13.19
N PHE A 452 17.24 -5.36 -14.31
CA PHE A 452 16.79 -6.59 -14.95
C PHE A 452 17.48 -6.79 -16.30
N ASN A 453 17.87 -8.02 -16.59
CA ASN A 453 18.39 -8.41 -17.91
C ASN A 453 17.27 -8.63 -18.94
N ALA A 454 17.66 -8.89 -20.19
CA ALA A 454 16.72 -9.08 -21.31
C ALA A 454 15.77 -10.30 -21.13
N GLN A 455 16.13 -11.24 -20.25
CA GLN A 455 15.30 -12.40 -19.89
C GLN A 455 14.34 -12.11 -18.72
N GLY A 456 14.37 -10.89 -18.16
CA GLY A 456 13.53 -10.49 -17.04
C GLY A 456 13.96 -11.04 -15.68
N LYS A 457 15.16 -11.62 -15.58
CA LYS A 457 15.80 -11.92 -14.28
C LYS A 457 16.49 -10.67 -13.73
N ILE A 458 16.63 -10.59 -12.41
CA ILE A 458 17.46 -9.58 -11.75
C ILE A 458 18.92 -9.86 -12.10
N ASP A 459 19.59 -8.86 -12.65
CA ASP A 459 21.01 -8.87 -12.98
C ASP A 459 21.82 -8.37 -11.78
N ASN A 460 21.37 -7.27 -11.16
CA ASN A 460 21.95 -6.74 -9.93
C ASN A 460 20.93 -5.91 -9.11
N ILE A 461 21.21 -5.71 -7.83
CA ILE A 461 20.47 -4.80 -6.94
C ILE A 461 21.43 -3.68 -6.55
N VAL A 462 21.09 -2.43 -6.88
CA VAL A 462 21.98 -1.27 -6.72
C VAL A 462 21.33 -0.19 -5.86
N PRO A 463 22.10 0.60 -5.09
CA PRO A 463 21.55 1.71 -4.33
C PRO A 463 21.14 2.87 -5.26
N VAL A 464 20.02 3.51 -4.98
CA VAL A 464 19.53 4.70 -5.71
C VAL A 464 20.28 5.94 -5.24
N VAL A 465 20.91 6.67 -6.15
CA VAL A 465 21.70 7.87 -5.84
C VAL A 465 20.85 9.14 -5.94
N ARG A 466 20.35 9.63 -4.80
CA ARG A 466 19.60 10.91 -4.68
C ARG A 466 20.53 12.13 -4.82
N ASN A 467 20.80 12.52 -6.07
CA ASN A 467 21.55 13.74 -6.41
C ASN A 467 20.73 15.03 -6.21
N ASP A 468 21.36 16.22 -6.35
CA ASP A 468 20.69 17.50 -6.10
C ASP A 468 19.57 17.85 -7.09
N ALA A 469 19.52 17.25 -8.29
CA ALA A 469 18.39 17.50 -9.21
C ALA A 469 17.08 16.92 -8.65
N HIS A 470 17.14 15.78 -7.96
CA HIS A 470 16.01 15.22 -7.22
C HIS A 470 15.59 16.17 -6.08
N ARG A 471 16.56 16.64 -5.30
CA ARG A 471 16.34 17.53 -4.14
C ARG A 471 15.81 18.91 -4.55
N LEU A 472 16.20 19.40 -5.71
CA LEU A 472 15.72 20.64 -6.33
C LEU A 472 14.22 20.55 -6.65
N ILE A 473 13.78 19.47 -7.32
CA ILE A 473 12.35 19.25 -7.59
C ILE A 473 11.58 19.06 -6.28
N GLU A 474 12.11 18.28 -5.33
CA GLU A 474 11.53 18.11 -4.00
C GLU A 474 11.25 19.45 -3.30
N GLU A 475 12.23 20.35 -3.20
CA GLU A 475 12.03 21.68 -2.58
C GLU A 475 11.01 22.56 -3.36
N CYS A 476 10.96 22.45 -4.69
CA CYS A 476 9.95 23.17 -5.49
C CYS A 476 8.53 22.64 -5.20
N MET A 477 8.37 21.32 -5.09
CA MET A 477 7.08 20.69 -4.77
C MET A 477 6.67 20.95 -3.32
N LEU A 478 7.61 20.93 -2.37
CA LEU A 478 7.37 21.31 -0.97
C LEU A 478 6.85 22.76 -0.88
N ALA A 479 7.44 23.71 -1.62
CA ALA A 479 6.97 25.08 -1.66
C ALA A 479 5.53 25.20 -2.19
N ALA A 480 5.21 24.54 -3.31
CA ALA A 480 3.86 24.54 -3.88
C ALA A 480 2.82 23.88 -2.96
N ASN A 481 3.16 22.76 -2.31
CA ASN A 481 2.32 22.06 -1.35
C ASN A 481 2.01 22.90 -0.10
N VAL A 482 2.98 23.66 0.42
CA VAL A 482 2.77 24.62 1.52
C VAL A 482 1.89 25.78 1.08
N CYS A 483 2.08 26.32 -0.14
CA CYS A 483 1.20 27.35 -0.70
C CYS A 483 -0.25 26.85 -0.86
N ALA A 484 -0.46 25.60 -1.30
CA ALA A 484 -1.80 25.01 -1.41
C ALA A 484 -2.45 24.89 -0.03
N SER A 485 -1.68 24.48 0.98
CA SER A 485 -2.12 24.42 2.37
C SER A 485 -2.54 25.79 2.90
N GLY A 486 -1.73 26.82 2.67
CA GLY A 486 -2.03 28.21 3.07
C GLY A 486 -3.28 28.74 2.37
N PHE A 487 -3.36 28.56 1.04
CA PHE A 487 -4.48 29.05 0.23
C PHE A 487 -5.82 28.54 0.73
N LEU A 488 -5.93 27.23 0.95
CA LEU A 488 -7.18 26.59 1.38
C LEU A 488 -7.53 26.96 2.82
N HIS A 489 -6.53 27.09 3.70
CA HIS A 489 -6.72 27.55 5.07
C HIS A 489 -7.22 29.01 5.14
N GLU A 490 -6.59 29.93 4.39
CA GLU A 490 -6.99 31.35 4.31
C GLU A 490 -8.46 31.51 3.85
N HIS A 491 -8.90 30.68 2.92
CA HIS A 491 -10.28 30.67 2.40
C HIS A 491 -11.25 29.79 3.19
N LYS A 492 -10.81 29.19 4.31
CA LYS A 492 -11.59 28.27 5.17
C LYS A 492 -12.17 27.05 4.43
N GLN A 493 -11.52 26.64 3.34
CA GLN A 493 -11.89 25.48 2.56
C GLN A 493 -11.32 24.21 3.20
N VAL A 494 -12.19 23.28 3.61
CA VAL A 494 -11.77 21.98 4.13
C VAL A 494 -11.05 21.19 3.03
N CYS A 495 -9.95 20.53 3.39
CA CYS A 495 -9.15 19.69 2.50
C CYS A 495 -8.40 18.63 3.32
N LEU A 496 -7.76 17.67 2.66
CA LEU A 496 -6.90 16.70 3.34
C LEU A 496 -5.49 17.28 3.53
N TYR A 497 -5.10 17.47 4.79
CA TYR A 497 -3.71 17.70 5.16
C TYR A 497 -2.95 16.37 5.17
N ARG A 498 -1.68 16.41 4.79
CA ARG A 498 -0.73 15.31 5.01
C ARG A 498 -0.09 15.56 6.37
N VAL A 499 -0.62 14.91 7.41
CA VAL A 499 -0.19 15.12 8.78
C VAL A 499 0.83 14.09 9.22
N HIS A 500 1.80 14.51 10.04
CA HIS A 500 2.80 13.65 10.66
C HIS A 500 3.02 14.16 12.08
N GLN A 501 2.46 13.48 13.08
CA GLN A 501 2.67 13.83 14.48
C GLN A 501 4.04 13.34 14.98
N GLY A 502 4.58 13.97 16.02
CA GLY A 502 5.79 13.52 16.71
C GLY A 502 5.66 12.13 17.36
N PRO A 503 6.73 11.61 17.99
CA PRO A 503 6.73 10.31 18.67
C PRO A 503 5.59 10.18 19.70
N THR A 504 5.21 8.96 20.07
CA THR A 504 4.42 8.74 21.29
C THR A 504 5.31 8.89 22.52
N PRO A 505 4.77 9.20 23.72
CA PRO A 505 5.57 9.29 24.95
C PRO A 505 6.41 8.03 25.22
N GLU A 506 5.82 6.86 25.03
CA GLU A 506 6.51 5.56 25.13
C GLU A 506 7.67 5.42 24.13
N LYS A 507 7.46 5.75 22.85
CA LYS A 507 8.54 5.71 21.85
C LYS A 507 9.64 6.73 22.15
N LEU A 508 9.30 7.88 22.72
CA LEU A 508 10.25 8.92 23.12
C LEU A 508 11.08 8.50 24.34
N GLU A 509 10.45 7.88 25.35
CA GLU A 509 11.15 7.34 26.52
C GLU A 509 12.13 6.22 26.12
N ASN A 510 11.68 5.28 25.30
CA ASN A 510 12.54 4.23 24.74
C ASN A 510 13.72 4.79 23.94
N LEU A 511 13.48 5.79 23.07
CA LEU A 511 14.55 6.48 22.34
C LEU A 511 15.55 7.16 23.29
N ARG A 512 15.07 7.81 24.36
CA ARG A 512 15.93 8.47 25.36
C ARG A 512 16.79 7.49 26.13
N ALA A 513 16.21 6.37 26.58
CA ALA A 513 16.95 5.32 27.26
C ALA A 513 18.07 4.78 26.36
N PHE A 514 17.75 4.47 25.09
CA PHE A 514 18.71 4.00 24.10
C PHE A 514 19.83 5.02 23.84
N LEU A 515 19.50 6.29 23.54
CA LEU A 515 20.48 7.35 23.28
C LEU A 515 21.41 7.60 24.49
N GLY A 516 20.87 7.48 25.71
CA GLY A 516 21.62 7.64 26.95
C GLY A 516 22.78 6.67 27.09
N GLU A 517 22.66 5.45 26.57
CA GLU A 517 23.75 4.45 26.57
C GLU A 517 24.96 4.87 25.72
N PHE A 518 24.75 5.72 24.72
CA PHE A 518 25.79 6.29 23.87
C PHE A 518 26.30 7.65 24.37
N GLY A 519 25.81 8.12 25.54
CA GLY A 519 26.13 9.43 26.09
C GLY A 519 25.38 10.59 25.41
N PHE A 520 24.32 10.32 24.64
CA PHE A 520 23.51 11.35 24.01
C PHE A 520 22.20 11.60 24.76
N SER A 521 21.73 12.84 24.71
CA SER A 521 20.40 13.22 25.18
C SER A 521 19.65 13.96 24.08
N LEU A 522 18.37 13.62 23.89
CA LEU A 522 17.47 14.34 23.00
C LEU A 522 16.88 15.54 23.75
N ALA A 523 17.15 16.74 23.24
CA ALA A 523 16.69 18.02 23.76
C ALA A 523 15.16 18.20 23.63
N GLY A 524 14.63 19.38 23.96
CA GLY A 524 13.23 19.75 23.75
C GLY A 524 12.22 19.32 24.82
N GLY A 525 12.66 18.75 25.95
CA GLY A 525 11.75 18.37 27.05
C GLY A 525 10.75 17.28 26.63
N ASP A 526 9.58 17.19 27.26
CA ASP A 526 8.63 16.09 27.00
C ASP A 526 7.97 16.15 25.61
N GLU A 527 8.09 17.27 24.91
CA GLU A 527 7.63 17.44 23.52
C GLU A 527 8.74 17.97 22.60
N PRO A 528 9.78 17.15 22.30
CA PRO A 528 10.85 17.55 21.38
C PRO A 528 10.28 17.93 20.03
N LYS A 529 10.83 18.99 19.43
CA LYS A 529 10.46 19.44 18.09
C LYS A 529 11.41 18.83 17.06
N ALA A 530 11.05 18.92 15.79
CA ALA A 530 11.85 18.38 14.68
C ALA A 530 13.30 18.90 14.68
N LYS A 531 13.50 20.16 15.11
CA LYS A 531 14.81 20.78 15.27
C LYS A 531 15.70 20.08 16.31
N ASP A 532 15.16 19.56 17.40
CA ASP A 532 15.93 18.82 18.41
C ASP A 532 16.47 17.51 17.85
N TYR A 533 15.69 16.84 16.97
CA TYR A 533 16.13 15.67 16.21
C TYR A 533 17.22 16.05 15.19
N ALA A 534 17.02 17.12 14.42
CA ALA A 534 18.00 17.58 13.42
C ALA A 534 19.35 17.97 14.07
N GLU A 535 19.32 18.69 15.19
CA GLU A 535 20.53 19.03 15.96
C GLU A 535 21.24 17.81 16.56
N LEU A 536 20.51 16.74 16.89
CA LEU A 536 21.12 15.48 17.31
C LEU A 536 21.71 14.72 16.12
N LEU A 537 21.03 14.67 14.97
CA LEU A 537 21.55 14.07 13.74
C LEU A 537 22.90 14.69 13.35
N GLU A 538 23.02 16.02 13.37
CA GLU A 538 24.29 16.73 13.09
C GLU A 538 25.41 16.38 14.08
N LYS A 539 25.09 16.09 15.35
CA LYS A 539 26.08 15.69 16.38
C LYS A 539 26.53 14.24 16.26
N ILE A 540 25.71 13.36 15.66
CA ILE A 540 26.06 11.94 15.49
C ILE A 540 26.77 11.65 14.16
N GLN A 541 26.73 12.57 13.18
CA GLN A 541 27.40 12.37 11.89
C GLN A 541 28.90 12.08 12.04
N GLY A 542 29.41 11.18 11.19
CA GLY A 542 30.82 10.78 11.16
C GLY A 542 31.21 9.75 12.24
N ARG A 543 30.26 9.26 13.05
CA ARG A 543 30.52 8.18 14.02
C ARG A 543 30.34 6.78 13.38
N PRO A 544 31.03 5.73 13.88
CA PRO A 544 30.79 4.35 13.45
C PRO A 544 29.36 3.86 13.66
N ASP A 545 28.65 4.41 14.64
CA ASP A 545 27.27 4.05 15.03
C ASP A 545 26.20 5.01 14.48
N THR A 546 26.55 5.92 13.55
CA THR A 546 25.59 6.91 12.99
C THR A 546 24.32 6.23 12.45
N GLN A 547 24.47 5.20 11.61
CA GLN A 547 23.36 4.48 10.98
C GLN A 547 22.44 3.80 12.00
N LEU A 548 23.02 3.27 13.09
CA LEU A 548 22.28 2.67 14.20
C LEU A 548 21.41 3.71 14.91
N LEU A 549 22.03 4.80 15.37
CA LEU A 549 21.36 5.88 16.10
C LEU A 549 20.25 6.50 15.23
N GLN A 550 20.55 6.77 13.96
CA GLN A 550 19.61 7.28 12.97
C GLN A 550 18.42 6.34 12.73
N THR A 551 18.66 5.03 12.64
CA THR A 551 17.61 4.01 12.44
C THR A 551 16.64 3.97 13.62
N VAL A 552 17.14 4.05 14.86
CA VAL A 552 16.29 4.06 16.06
C VAL A 552 15.53 5.39 16.18
N MET A 553 16.16 6.53 15.84
CA MET A 553 15.47 7.83 15.75
C MET A 553 14.35 7.83 14.71
N LEU A 554 14.54 7.21 13.54
CA LEU A 554 13.49 7.08 12.52
C LEU A 554 12.34 6.18 13.02
N ARG A 555 12.66 5.02 13.62
CA ARG A 555 11.67 4.08 14.18
C ARG A 555 10.86 4.66 15.36
N SER A 556 11.38 5.69 16.05
CA SER A 556 10.62 6.39 17.12
C SER A 556 9.47 7.24 16.60
N LEU A 557 9.48 7.65 15.33
CA LEU A 557 8.45 8.51 14.76
C LEU A 557 7.15 7.74 14.45
N ARG A 558 6.12 8.47 14.02
CA ARG A 558 4.85 7.91 13.54
C ARG A 558 4.84 7.89 12.01
N GLN A 559 3.97 7.08 11.42
CA GLN A 559 3.70 7.17 9.99
C GLN A 559 2.88 8.44 9.69
N ALA A 560 3.12 9.07 8.54
CA ALA A 560 2.31 10.18 8.06
C ALA A 560 0.99 9.66 7.44
N GLN A 561 -0.09 10.41 7.61
CA GLN A 561 -1.44 10.05 7.16
C GLN A 561 -2.19 11.25 6.57
N TYR A 562 -3.30 10.99 5.89
CA TYR A 562 -4.23 12.02 5.42
C TYR A 562 -5.33 12.27 6.45
N ALA A 563 -5.59 13.54 6.78
CA ALA A 563 -6.63 13.95 7.72
C ALA A 563 -7.21 15.33 7.36
N PRO A 564 -8.50 15.61 7.62
CA PRO A 564 -9.07 16.96 7.44
C PRO A 564 -8.63 17.96 8.50
N GLU A 565 -8.22 17.48 9.68
CA GLU A 565 -7.65 18.31 10.74
C GLU A 565 -6.16 18.57 10.48
N ASN A 566 -5.74 19.83 10.57
CA ASN A 566 -4.33 20.18 10.45
C ASN A 566 -3.61 19.94 11.78
N LEU A 567 -2.83 18.85 11.84
CA LEU A 567 -1.99 18.48 12.98
C LEU A 567 -0.49 18.72 12.71
N GLY A 568 -0.15 19.47 11.65
CA GLY A 568 1.21 19.73 11.20
C GLY A 568 1.95 18.52 10.65
N HIS A 569 3.19 18.74 10.19
CA HIS A 569 4.04 17.70 9.64
C HIS A 569 5.45 17.72 10.27
N PHE A 570 5.60 16.98 11.36
CA PHE A 570 6.79 16.89 12.21
C PHE A 570 8.09 16.73 11.40
N GLY A 571 8.21 15.68 10.59
CA GLY A 571 9.44 15.40 9.84
C GLY A 571 9.90 16.52 8.89
N LEU A 572 8.98 17.35 8.38
CA LEU A 572 9.29 18.47 7.46
C LEU A 572 9.36 19.82 8.18
N ALA A 573 9.07 19.83 9.48
CA ALA A 573 8.92 21.01 10.33
C ALA A 573 7.95 22.07 9.75
N TYR A 574 6.81 21.63 9.18
CA TYR A 574 5.75 22.53 8.70
C TYR A 574 4.54 22.53 9.64
N GLU A 575 3.96 23.71 9.89
CA GLU A 575 2.72 23.89 10.67
C GLU A 575 1.48 23.42 9.92
N ALA A 576 1.48 23.49 8.59
CA ALA A 576 0.43 23.02 7.71
C ALA A 576 1.05 22.50 6.41
N TYR A 577 0.57 21.35 5.92
CA TYR A 577 1.10 20.71 4.71
C TYR A 577 0.01 19.83 4.06
N THR A 578 -0.13 19.91 2.74
CA THR A 578 -1.07 19.09 1.95
C THR A 578 -0.41 18.70 0.63
N HIS A 579 -0.78 17.55 0.07
CA HIS A 579 -0.27 17.12 -1.23
C HIS A 579 -1.14 17.70 -2.36
N PHE A 580 -0.50 18.48 -3.23
CA PHE A 580 -1.10 19.14 -4.41
C PHE A 580 -0.43 18.71 -5.73
N THR A 581 0.84 18.28 -5.66
CA THR A 581 1.75 18.18 -6.81
C THR A 581 1.75 16.85 -7.56
N SER A 582 0.85 15.90 -7.24
CA SER A 582 0.79 14.62 -7.98
C SER A 582 -0.62 14.03 -8.18
N PRO A 583 -1.57 14.79 -8.78
CA PRO A 583 -2.96 14.36 -8.97
C PRO A 583 -3.15 13.23 -10.00
N ILE A 584 -2.16 12.89 -10.83
CA ILE A 584 -2.26 11.73 -11.73
C ILE A 584 -2.23 10.42 -10.94
N ARG A 585 -1.50 10.40 -9.82
CA ARG A 585 -1.17 9.18 -9.06
C ARG A 585 -1.60 9.19 -7.59
N ARG A 586 -2.22 10.26 -7.09
CA ARG A 586 -2.77 10.38 -5.73
C ARG A 586 -4.15 11.06 -5.74
N TYR A 587 -5.16 10.40 -5.18
CA TYR A 587 -6.52 10.93 -5.09
C TYR A 587 -6.65 12.15 -4.16
N PRO A 588 -5.93 12.25 -3.03
CA PRO A 588 -5.93 13.48 -2.21
C PRO A 588 -5.53 14.74 -2.99
N ASP A 589 -4.52 14.67 -3.84
CA ASP A 589 -4.09 15.78 -4.69
C ASP A 589 -5.19 16.19 -5.69
N LEU A 590 -5.91 15.21 -6.27
CA LEU A 590 -7.06 15.47 -7.13
C LEU A 590 -8.19 16.22 -6.39
N LEU A 591 -8.44 15.90 -5.12
CA LEU A 591 -9.39 16.63 -4.28
C LEU A 591 -8.89 18.04 -3.93
N VAL A 592 -7.60 18.21 -3.68
CA VAL A 592 -6.97 19.53 -3.43
C VAL A 592 -7.08 20.43 -4.67
N HIS A 593 -6.89 19.89 -5.88
CA HIS A 593 -7.14 20.63 -7.14
C HIS A 593 -8.60 21.09 -7.26
N ARG A 594 -9.57 20.24 -6.92
CA ARG A 594 -11.00 20.60 -6.92
C ARG A 594 -11.32 21.67 -5.89
N ALA A 595 -10.75 21.57 -4.69
CA ALA A 595 -10.88 22.56 -3.62
C ALA A 595 -10.32 23.93 -4.04
N ILE A 596 -9.11 23.98 -4.62
CA ILE A 596 -8.50 25.21 -5.14
C ILE A 596 -9.38 25.83 -6.24
N LYS A 597 -9.89 25.03 -7.17
CA LYS A 597 -10.78 25.51 -8.24
C LYS A 597 -12.09 26.09 -7.73
N ALA A 598 -12.73 25.44 -6.76
CA ALA A 598 -13.95 25.95 -6.15
C ALA A 598 -13.70 27.32 -5.50
N VAL A 599 -12.63 27.44 -4.70
CA VAL A 599 -12.23 28.71 -4.08
C VAL A 599 -11.97 29.80 -5.12
N LEU A 600 -11.28 29.49 -6.23
CA LEU A 600 -11.05 30.43 -7.33
C LEU A 600 -12.34 30.85 -8.06
N ALA A 601 -13.39 30.03 -8.03
CA ALA A 601 -14.72 30.35 -8.53
C ALA A 601 -15.61 31.10 -7.50
N GLY A 602 -15.16 31.26 -6.26
CA GLY A 602 -15.97 31.79 -5.15
C GLY A 602 -16.93 30.78 -4.52
N GLU A 603 -16.70 29.48 -4.77
CA GLU A 603 -17.50 28.34 -4.31
C GLU A 603 -16.78 27.57 -3.19
N THR A 604 -17.48 26.63 -2.54
CA THR A 604 -16.91 25.70 -1.56
C THR A 604 -17.03 24.28 -2.07
N TYR A 605 -15.91 23.54 -2.11
CA TYR A 605 -15.90 22.13 -2.49
C TYR A 605 -16.25 21.25 -1.29
N ASN A 606 -17.19 20.31 -1.47
CA ASN A 606 -17.53 19.32 -0.46
C ASN A 606 -17.76 17.94 -1.12
N PRO A 607 -16.83 16.98 -0.98
CA PRO A 607 -16.97 15.61 -1.48
C PRO A 607 -17.78 14.70 -0.54
N GLY A 608 -18.23 15.19 0.63
CA GLY A 608 -18.88 14.40 1.67
C GLY A 608 -18.05 14.35 2.96
N LYS A 609 -17.91 13.18 3.56
CA LYS A 609 -17.17 12.99 4.82
C LYS A 609 -15.66 12.96 4.56
N TRP A 610 -14.96 14.05 4.84
CA TRP A 610 -13.52 14.14 4.64
C TRP A 610 -12.72 13.18 5.54
N GLU A 611 -13.25 12.84 6.71
CA GLU A 611 -12.67 11.90 7.67
C GLU A 611 -12.57 10.51 7.06
N ASP A 612 -13.67 9.99 6.51
CA ASP A 612 -13.76 8.68 5.86
C ASP A 612 -12.82 8.62 4.64
N ILE A 613 -12.78 9.69 3.83
CA ILE A 613 -11.88 9.80 2.67
C ILE A 613 -10.41 9.81 3.10
N GLY A 614 -10.05 10.53 4.17
CA GLY A 614 -8.70 10.58 4.72
C GLY A 614 -8.23 9.23 5.26
N LEU A 615 -9.11 8.52 5.98
CA LEU A 615 -8.87 7.15 6.44
C LEU A 615 -8.68 6.18 5.27
N HIS A 616 -9.55 6.26 4.25
CA HIS A 616 -9.48 5.45 3.04
C HIS A 616 -8.17 5.66 2.28
N CYS A 617 -7.82 6.90 1.92
CA CYS A 617 -6.59 7.20 1.18
C CYS A 617 -5.32 6.81 1.96
N SER A 618 -5.34 6.94 3.29
CA SER A 618 -4.24 6.45 4.15
C SER A 618 -4.18 4.92 4.20
N GLY A 619 -5.32 4.24 4.04
CA GLY A 619 -5.42 2.79 3.94
C GLY A 619 -4.92 2.27 2.59
N THR A 620 -5.27 2.91 1.48
CA THR A 620 -4.79 2.52 0.14
C THR A 620 -3.28 2.72 0.00
N GLU A 621 -2.72 3.78 0.61
CA GLU A 621 -1.28 4.03 0.65
C GLU A 621 -0.55 2.88 1.36
N ARG A 622 -0.94 2.52 2.58
CA ARG A 622 -0.34 1.38 3.31
C ARG A 622 -0.49 0.06 2.55
N ARG A 623 -1.66 -0.21 1.97
CA ARG A 623 -1.92 -1.40 1.14
C ARG A 623 -0.99 -1.48 -0.08
N ALA A 624 -0.67 -0.33 -0.69
CA ALA A 624 0.29 -0.25 -1.79
C ALA A 624 1.75 -0.46 -1.32
N ASP A 625 2.14 0.13 -0.19
CA ASP A 625 3.47 -0.06 0.41
C ASP A 625 3.71 -1.52 0.82
N GLU A 626 2.71 -2.17 1.44
CA GLU A 626 2.78 -3.58 1.85
C GLU A 626 2.87 -4.51 0.64
N ALA A 627 2.10 -4.25 -0.42
CA ALA A 627 2.15 -5.04 -1.65
C ALA A 627 3.48 -4.88 -2.40
N THR A 628 3.98 -3.66 -2.55
CA THR A 628 5.27 -3.42 -3.23
C THR A 628 6.44 -4.01 -2.45
N ARG A 629 6.42 -3.92 -1.11
CA ARG A 629 7.40 -4.56 -0.24
C ARG A 629 7.36 -6.08 -0.32
N ASP A 630 6.18 -6.70 -0.40
CA ASP A 630 6.07 -8.16 -0.59
C ASP A 630 6.70 -8.60 -1.92
N VAL A 631 6.48 -7.85 -3.00
CA VAL A 631 7.10 -8.13 -4.30
C VAL A 631 8.62 -7.93 -4.27
N ASP A 632 9.11 -6.85 -3.66
CA ASP A 632 10.54 -6.60 -3.46
C ASP A 632 11.21 -7.73 -2.65
N ASN A 633 10.60 -8.13 -1.52
CA ASN A 633 11.04 -9.26 -0.70
C ASN A 633 11.06 -10.58 -1.49
N TRP A 634 10.01 -10.87 -2.26
CA TRP A 634 9.93 -12.09 -3.07
C TRP A 634 11.03 -12.13 -4.14
N LEU A 635 11.24 -11.00 -4.83
CA LEU A 635 12.27 -10.84 -5.85
C LEU A 635 13.68 -10.95 -5.26
N LYS A 636 13.91 -10.39 -4.06
CA LYS A 636 15.13 -10.58 -3.28
C LYS A 636 15.35 -12.04 -2.89
N CYS A 637 14.32 -12.75 -2.43
CA CYS A 637 14.39 -14.19 -2.15
C CYS A 637 14.72 -15.01 -3.41
N PHE A 638 14.13 -14.64 -4.55
CA PHE A 638 14.41 -15.29 -5.84
C PHE A 638 15.87 -15.10 -6.27
N TYR A 639 16.41 -13.88 -6.17
CA TYR A 639 17.81 -13.59 -6.46
C TYR A 639 18.77 -14.36 -5.54
N MET A 640 18.49 -14.42 -4.24
CA MET A 640 19.35 -15.14 -3.29
C MET A 640 19.28 -16.67 -3.43
N LYS A 641 18.22 -17.23 -4.02
CA LYS A 641 18.05 -18.68 -4.18
C LYS A 641 19.16 -19.35 -5.00
N GLU A 642 19.72 -18.65 -5.99
CA GLU A 642 20.84 -19.16 -6.80
C GLU A 642 22.21 -19.06 -6.07
N ARG A 643 22.24 -18.44 -4.87
CA ARG A 643 23.44 -18.15 -4.06
C ARG A 643 23.51 -18.95 -2.75
N ILE A 644 22.65 -19.96 -2.55
CA ILE A 644 22.63 -20.74 -1.31
C ILE A 644 23.98 -21.45 -1.10
N GLY A 645 24.58 -21.22 0.08
CA GLY A 645 25.92 -21.66 0.42
C GLY A 645 27.01 -20.59 0.30
N GLU A 646 26.73 -19.43 -0.29
CA GLU A 646 27.63 -18.26 -0.30
C GLU A 646 27.70 -17.60 1.10
N GLU A 647 28.84 -16.93 1.36
CA GLU A 647 29.08 -16.13 2.55
C GLU A 647 29.10 -14.64 2.20
N PHE A 648 28.49 -13.83 3.05
CA PHE A 648 28.31 -12.40 2.85
C PHE A 648 28.71 -11.62 4.10
N GLU A 649 29.32 -10.46 3.90
CA GLU A 649 29.41 -9.44 4.95
C GLU A 649 28.08 -8.69 5.04
N GLY A 650 27.68 -8.34 6.26
CA GLY A 650 26.46 -7.60 6.50
C GLY A 650 26.42 -6.92 7.86
N THR A 651 25.35 -6.17 8.06
CA THR A 651 25.11 -5.34 9.25
C THR A 651 23.78 -5.75 9.89
N ILE A 652 23.73 -5.87 11.22
CA ILE A 652 22.47 -6.17 11.92
C ILE A 652 21.49 -5.00 11.71
N ALA A 653 20.40 -5.26 10.97
CA ALA A 653 19.32 -4.32 10.66
C ALA A 653 18.11 -4.45 11.59
N GLY A 654 18.01 -5.55 12.32
CA GLY A 654 16.95 -5.81 13.30
C GLY A 654 17.38 -6.82 14.37
N VAL A 655 16.77 -6.74 15.55
CA VAL A 655 16.95 -7.71 16.63
C VAL A 655 15.58 -8.01 17.24
N ALA A 656 15.29 -9.30 17.44
CA ALA A 656 14.04 -9.79 18.02
C ALA A 656 14.31 -10.97 18.96
N ALA A 657 13.32 -11.33 19.78
CA ALA A 657 13.44 -12.42 20.76
C ALA A 657 13.83 -13.80 20.18
N PHE A 658 13.60 -14.01 18.88
CA PHE A 658 13.89 -15.26 18.17
C PHE A 658 15.15 -15.20 17.28
N GLY A 659 15.86 -14.08 17.20
CA GLY A 659 17.05 -13.95 16.34
C GLY A 659 17.40 -12.52 15.94
N ILE A 660 18.39 -12.40 15.07
CA ILE A 660 18.85 -11.14 14.48
C ILE A 660 18.54 -11.12 12.98
N PHE A 661 18.31 -9.93 12.45
CA PHE A 661 18.15 -9.69 11.02
C PHE A 661 19.38 -8.96 10.50
N VAL A 662 19.97 -9.47 9.41
CA VAL A 662 21.23 -9.00 8.83
C VAL A 662 20.95 -8.51 7.42
N ALA A 663 21.25 -7.24 7.15
CA ALA A 663 21.25 -6.67 5.81
C ALA A 663 22.63 -6.81 5.18
N LEU A 664 22.68 -7.39 3.97
CA LEU A 664 23.93 -7.64 3.23
C LEU A 664 24.38 -6.39 2.46
N ASP A 665 25.68 -6.12 2.43
CA ASP A 665 26.20 -4.86 1.91
C ASP A 665 26.13 -4.72 0.38
N GLU A 666 26.51 -5.77 -0.35
CA GLU A 666 26.64 -5.71 -1.81
C GLU A 666 25.32 -5.98 -2.54
N VAL A 667 24.40 -6.66 -1.85
CA VAL A 667 23.13 -7.14 -2.42
C VAL A 667 21.92 -6.41 -1.85
N PHE A 668 22.07 -5.72 -0.72
CA PHE A 668 21.01 -4.97 -0.03
C PHE A 668 19.75 -5.82 0.27
N VAL A 669 19.99 -7.06 0.68
CA VAL A 669 18.98 -8.04 1.06
C VAL A 669 19.05 -8.29 2.56
N GLU A 670 17.88 -8.36 3.21
CA GLU A 670 17.76 -8.69 4.63
C GLU A 670 17.38 -10.17 4.80
N GLY A 671 17.99 -10.83 5.79
CA GLY A 671 17.68 -12.22 6.17
C GLY A 671 17.95 -12.46 7.66
N MET A 672 17.43 -13.56 8.19
CA MET A 672 17.38 -13.83 9.63
C MET A 672 18.42 -14.88 10.04
N VAL A 673 19.22 -14.59 11.07
CA VAL A 673 19.94 -15.61 11.84
C VAL A 673 19.09 -15.94 13.07
N HIS A 674 18.55 -17.16 13.12
CA HIS A 674 17.75 -17.63 14.25
C HIS A 674 18.62 -17.76 15.52
N VAL A 675 18.01 -17.60 16.70
CA VAL A 675 18.73 -17.61 18.00
C VAL A 675 19.53 -18.91 18.25
N SER A 676 19.11 -20.04 17.69
CA SER A 676 19.87 -21.31 17.74
C SER A 676 21.20 -21.27 17.01
N GLU A 677 21.33 -20.40 16.01
CA GLU A 677 22.50 -20.29 15.13
C GLU A 677 23.51 -19.24 15.61
N LEU A 678 23.22 -18.54 16.72
CA LEU A 678 24.11 -17.56 17.35
C LEU A 678 25.23 -18.19 18.20
N GLY A 679 25.12 -19.49 18.49
CA GLY A 679 26.10 -20.29 19.23
C GLY A 679 25.54 -20.94 20.50
N GLU A 680 26.40 -21.68 21.21
CA GLU A 680 26.02 -22.44 22.42
C GLU A 680 25.91 -21.54 23.66
N ASP A 681 24.86 -20.73 23.74
CA ASP A 681 24.53 -19.90 24.90
C ASP A 681 23.02 -19.64 25.02
N TYR A 682 22.59 -19.20 26.21
CA TYR A 682 21.26 -18.63 26.40
C TYR A 682 21.32 -17.14 26.05
N PHE A 683 20.75 -16.77 24.91
CA PHE A 683 20.70 -15.38 24.47
C PHE A 683 19.42 -14.70 24.95
N HIS A 684 19.58 -13.67 25.78
CA HIS A 684 18.49 -12.82 26.25
C HIS A 684 18.35 -11.60 25.32
N PHE A 685 17.13 -11.36 24.84
CA PHE A 685 16.79 -10.16 24.09
C PHE A 685 16.61 -8.98 25.05
N GLU A 686 17.34 -7.89 24.80
CA GLU A 686 17.19 -6.63 25.53
C GLU A 686 16.57 -5.56 24.59
N PRO A 687 15.24 -5.36 24.60
CA PRO A 687 14.56 -4.50 23.62
C PRO A 687 15.09 -3.06 23.62
N ALA A 688 15.30 -2.49 24.80
CA ALA A 688 15.76 -1.11 24.98
C ALA A 688 17.18 -0.85 24.43
N LYS A 689 18.02 -1.89 24.35
CA LYS A 689 19.40 -1.80 23.82
C LYS A 689 19.52 -2.21 22.35
N HIS A 690 18.44 -2.78 21.80
CA HIS A 690 18.40 -3.48 20.52
C HIS A 690 19.52 -4.52 20.36
N GLN A 691 19.70 -5.41 21.36
CA GLN A 691 20.72 -6.48 21.33
C GLN A 691 20.23 -7.83 21.84
N MET A 692 20.88 -8.90 21.38
CA MET A 692 20.91 -10.20 22.07
C MET A 692 22.19 -10.29 22.91
N LEU A 693 22.06 -10.66 24.18
CA LEU A 693 23.18 -10.86 25.11
C LEU A 693 23.25 -12.32 25.55
N GLY A 694 24.37 -12.99 25.30
CA GLY A 694 24.64 -14.35 25.78
C GLY A 694 24.96 -14.37 27.27
N GLU A 695 24.19 -15.14 28.05
CA GLU A 695 24.25 -15.21 29.51
C GLU A 695 25.63 -15.70 30.02
N ARG A 696 26.18 -16.76 29.41
CA ARG A 696 27.43 -17.39 29.84
C ARG A 696 28.65 -16.80 29.13
N SER A 697 28.53 -16.53 27.83
CA SER A 697 29.64 -16.10 26.98
C SER A 697 29.87 -14.58 27.00
N GLY A 698 28.86 -13.80 27.41
CA GLY A 698 28.89 -12.34 27.31
C GLY A 698 28.88 -11.82 25.86
N LYS A 699 28.75 -12.69 24.84
CA LYS A 699 28.64 -12.30 23.43
C LYS A 699 27.43 -11.39 23.22
N ARG A 700 27.60 -10.37 22.38
CA ARG A 700 26.57 -9.38 22.06
C ARG A 700 26.36 -9.36 20.56
N PHE A 701 25.10 -9.31 20.15
CA PHE A 701 24.69 -9.06 18.78
C PHE A 701 23.71 -7.89 18.81
N ARG A 702 24.21 -6.69 18.55
CA ARG A 702 23.47 -5.43 18.59
C ARG A 702 23.12 -4.95 17.19
N LEU A 703 21.99 -4.27 17.07
CA LEU A 703 21.65 -3.47 15.89
C LEU A 703 22.86 -2.60 15.49
N GLY A 704 23.24 -2.60 14.22
CA GLY A 704 24.44 -1.93 13.70
C GLY A 704 25.74 -2.73 13.76
N ASP A 705 25.81 -3.86 14.46
CA ASP A 705 27.02 -4.69 14.48
C ASP A 705 27.29 -5.30 13.10
N ARG A 706 28.58 -5.45 12.80
CA ARG A 706 29.11 -6.04 11.57
C ARG A 706 29.37 -7.51 11.77
N LEU A 707 28.87 -8.36 10.86
CA LEU A 707 29.16 -9.79 10.90
C LEU A 707 29.16 -10.42 9.51
N ARG A 708 29.79 -11.59 9.45
CA ARG A 708 29.80 -12.47 8.29
C ARG A 708 28.77 -13.58 8.46
N VAL A 709 27.86 -13.72 7.49
CA VAL A 709 26.79 -14.72 7.49
C VAL A 709 26.90 -15.65 6.29
N LYS A 710 26.38 -16.86 6.41
CA LYS A 710 26.26 -17.82 5.32
C LYS A 710 24.79 -18.07 5.00
N LEU A 711 24.43 -18.00 3.72
CA LEU A 711 23.07 -18.30 3.25
C LEU A 711 22.82 -19.81 3.31
N VAL A 712 21.80 -20.23 4.07
CA VAL A 712 21.40 -21.65 4.16
C VAL A 712 20.05 -21.94 3.52
N ARG A 713 19.14 -20.95 3.44
CA ARG A 713 17.82 -21.11 2.80
C ARG A 713 17.31 -19.79 2.26
N ALA A 714 16.70 -19.84 1.07
CA ALA A 714 15.86 -18.78 0.52
C ALA A 714 14.52 -19.41 0.08
N ASP A 715 13.43 -18.96 0.69
CA ASP A 715 12.10 -19.56 0.62
C ASP A 715 11.10 -18.56 0.04
N LEU A 716 10.68 -18.80 -1.21
CA LEU A 716 9.80 -17.90 -1.97
C LEU A 716 8.37 -17.81 -1.41
N GLU A 717 7.89 -18.87 -0.76
CA GLU A 717 6.51 -18.96 -0.30
C GLU A 717 6.30 -18.21 1.02
N SER A 718 7.27 -18.32 1.92
CA SER A 718 7.28 -17.55 3.17
C SER A 718 7.95 -16.17 3.04
N GLY A 719 8.63 -15.89 1.92
CA GLY A 719 9.41 -14.68 1.70
C GLY A 719 10.59 -14.56 2.68
N ARG A 720 11.18 -15.68 3.07
CA ARG A 720 12.22 -15.74 4.12
C ARG A 720 13.58 -16.15 3.57
N ILE A 721 14.60 -15.55 4.14
CA ILE A 721 16.01 -15.81 3.87
C ILE A 721 16.64 -16.13 5.22
N ASP A 722 17.09 -17.37 5.39
CA ASP A 722 17.70 -17.84 6.64
C ASP A 722 19.22 -17.89 6.50
N PHE A 723 19.89 -17.32 7.48
CA PHE A 723 21.34 -17.24 7.61
C PHE A 723 21.84 -18.03 8.82
N ILE A 724 23.07 -18.49 8.76
CA ILE A 724 23.86 -18.89 9.94
C ILE A 724 25.08 -17.97 10.07
N LEU A 725 25.66 -17.88 11.26
CA LEU A 725 26.97 -17.23 11.42
C LEU A 725 28.04 -17.98 10.62
N ALA A 726 28.83 -17.27 9.82
CA ALA A 726 30.00 -17.88 9.18
C ALA A 726 31.04 -18.24 10.24
N GLN A 727 31.78 -19.33 10.04
CA GLN A 727 32.87 -19.67 10.95
C GLN A 727 33.99 -18.64 10.79
N GLU A 728 34.50 -18.11 11.91
CA GLU A 728 35.78 -17.42 11.90
C GLU A 728 36.82 -18.34 11.28
N LYS A 729 37.49 -17.86 10.21
CA LYS A 729 38.73 -18.49 9.79
C LYS A 729 39.67 -18.40 10.99
N LYS A 730 39.97 -19.54 11.60
CA LYS A 730 41.14 -19.66 12.47
C LYS A 730 42.34 -19.32 11.61
N GLU A 731 42.85 -18.11 11.75
CA GLU A 731 44.22 -17.82 11.39
C GLU A 731 45.07 -18.83 12.15
N GLY A 732 45.81 -19.66 11.42
CA GLY A 732 46.83 -20.51 12.02
C GLY A 732 47.83 -19.62 12.76
N PRO A 733 48.46 -20.11 13.84
CA PRO A 733 49.45 -19.31 14.55
C PRO A 733 50.49 -18.80 13.55
N ALA A 734 50.76 -17.50 13.60
CA ALA A 734 51.71 -16.86 12.72
C ALA A 734 53.05 -17.58 12.80
N GLY A 735 53.42 -18.29 11.73
CA GLY A 735 54.77 -18.76 11.53
C GLY A 735 55.61 -17.57 11.09
N ASP A 736 56.66 -17.29 11.83
CA ASP A 736 57.74 -16.43 11.34
C ASP A 736 58.28 -17.05 10.04
N ASP A 737 58.12 -16.37 8.90
CA ASP A 737 59.28 -15.96 8.09
C ASP A 737 58.92 -15.09 6.85
N GLU A 738 59.96 -14.38 6.38
CA GLU A 738 60.10 -13.62 5.13
C GLU A 738 59.23 -12.36 4.89
N VAL A 739 59.83 -11.22 5.24
CA VAL A 739 59.47 -9.87 4.78
C VAL A 739 59.72 -9.72 3.27
N VAL A 740 58.67 -9.85 2.45
CA VAL A 740 58.71 -9.47 1.03
C VAL A 740 58.14 -8.05 0.85
N THR A 741 59.02 -7.09 0.53
CA THR A 741 58.64 -5.68 0.34
C THR A 741 58.02 -5.44 -1.03
N TRP A 742 56.73 -5.06 -1.07
CA TRP A 742 56.05 -4.66 -2.30
C TRP A 742 56.12 -3.14 -2.53
N ARG A 743 56.90 -2.72 -3.53
CA ARG A 743 56.91 -1.34 -4.02
C ARG A 743 55.57 -1.00 -4.68
N LYS A 744 55.02 0.18 -4.34
CA LYS A 744 53.92 0.81 -5.09
C LYS A 744 54.29 0.93 -6.56
N ASN A 745 53.38 0.58 -7.46
CA ASN A 745 53.43 1.08 -8.83
C ASN A 745 52.03 1.55 -9.27
N THR A 746 51.86 2.86 -9.33
CA THR A 746 50.63 3.52 -9.79
C THR A 746 50.72 3.80 -11.28
N THR A 747 49.90 3.15 -12.11
CA THR A 747 49.31 3.72 -13.34
C THR A 747 48.38 2.70 -14.02
N GLY A 748 47.14 3.09 -14.29
CA GLY A 748 46.18 2.27 -15.03
C GLY A 748 44.94 3.09 -15.40
N LYS A 749 44.88 3.57 -16.64
CA LYS A 749 43.67 4.20 -17.20
C LYS A 749 42.72 3.11 -17.75
N PRO A 750 41.40 3.32 -17.72
CA PRO A 750 40.44 2.37 -18.27
C PRO A 750 40.40 2.45 -19.81
N VAL A 751 40.14 1.32 -20.47
CA VAL A 751 39.87 1.26 -21.92
C VAL A 751 38.61 0.43 -22.18
N LEU A 752 37.67 1.04 -22.90
CA LEU A 752 36.43 0.45 -23.38
C LEU A 752 36.70 -0.59 -24.48
N GLY A 753 35.92 -1.67 -24.52
CA GLY A 753 36.00 -2.70 -25.56
C GLY A 753 34.64 -3.01 -26.19
N ALA A 754 34.44 -2.60 -27.44
CA ALA A 754 33.37 -3.09 -28.30
C ALA A 754 33.91 -4.20 -29.25
N PRO A 755 33.09 -5.16 -29.72
CA PRO A 755 33.59 -6.41 -30.32
C PRO A 755 33.65 -6.40 -31.86
N ALA A 756 34.62 -7.13 -32.42
CA ALA A 756 34.73 -7.50 -33.84
C ALA A 756 35.52 -8.84 -33.97
N PRO A 757 35.56 -9.53 -35.13
CA PRO A 757 34.76 -10.75 -35.26
C PRO A 757 35.54 -12.03 -35.65
N GLN A 758 34.75 -13.09 -35.95
CA GLN A 758 35.12 -14.48 -36.18
C GLN A 758 36.26 -14.76 -37.19
N GLY A 759 37.05 -15.79 -36.91
CA GLY A 759 37.90 -16.51 -37.88
C GLY A 759 38.06 -17.99 -37.52
N LYS A 760 37.70 -18.90 -38.44
CA LYS A 760 38.00 -20.35 -38.40
C LYS A 760 39.00 -20.69 -39.56
N PRO A 761 39.40 -21.95 -39.83
CA PRO A 761 40.27 -22.81 -39.02
C PRO A 761 41.40 -23.49 -39.85
N ARG A 762 42.40 -24.12 -39.22
CA ARG A 762 43.29 -25.18 -39.79
C ARG A 762 44.00 -25.86 -38.60
N VAL A 763 43.85 -27.15 -38.27
CA VAL A 763 44.04 -28.44 -39.00
C VAL A 763 45.50 -28.91 -39.07
N GLY A 764 45.77 -30.05 -38.41
CA GLY A 764 46.95 -30.92 -38.55
C GLY A 764 47.85 -30.98 -37.30
N SER A 765 48.41 -32.13 -36.86
CA SER A 765 48.13 -33.55 -37.16
C SER A 765 49.00 -34.47 -36.28
N GLY A 766 48.45 -35.61 -35.80
CA GLY A 766 49.23 -36.71 -35.19
C GLY A 766 49.71 -36.49 -33.74
N GLY A 767 49.86 -37.51 -32.89
CA GLY A 767 49.54 -38.93 -33.01
C GLY A 767 50.12 -39.70 -31.81
N GLY A 768 49.49 -40.79 -31.34
CA GLY A 768 50.06 -41.62 -30.26
C GLY A 768 49.05 -42.21 -29.25
N LYS A 769 48.68 -43.47 -29.47
CA LYS A 769 48.23 -44.48 -28.48
C LYS A 769 49.25 -45.65 -28.59
N PRO A 770 49.36 -46.66 -27.67
CA PRO A 770 48.25 -47.33 -26.98
C PRO A 770 48.55 -47.99 -25.59
N GLY A 771 47.57 -48.73 -25.04
CA GLY A 771 47.73 -49.72 -23.94
C GLY A 771 46.72 -49.52 -22.79
N LYS A 772 45.67 -50.35 -22.65
CA LYS A 772 45.58 -51.64 -21.90
C LYS A 772 45.66 -51.45 -20.36
N ALA A 773 44.83 -52.08 -19.50
CA ALA A 773 43.69 -52.99 -19.69
C ALA A 773 42.74 -52.98 -18.45
N ALA A 774 41.59 -53.65 -18.53
CA ALA A 774 40.64 -53.94 -17.43
C ALA A 774 40.95 -55.35 -16.82
N PRO A 775 40.05 -56.13 -16.14
CA PRO A 775 38.72 -55.84 -15.54
C PRO A 775 38.44 -56.53 -14.15
N GLY A 776 37.25 -56.28 -13.58
CA GLY A 776 36.53 -57.21 -12.66
C GLY A 776 36.89 -57.19 -11.17
N GLY A 777 36.04 -57.65 -10.23
CA GLY A 777 34.63 -58.07 -10.36
C GLY A 777 34.12 -58.93 -9.19
N LYS A 778 32.85 -58.73 -8.79
CA LYS A 778 31.94 -59.62 -8.01
C LYS A 778 32.20 -59.96 -6.52
N ALA A 779 31.24 -59.51 -5.71
CA ALA A 779 30.32 -60.30 -4.86
C ALA A 779 30.80 -61.05 -3.59
N GLY A 780 30.00 -60.92 -2.52
CA GLY A 780 30.01 -61.81 -1.34
C GLY A 780 29.24 -61.22 -0.15
N GLY A 781 28.08 -61.81 0.21
CA GLY A 781 27.57 -61.81 1.60
C GLY A 781 28.13 -63.03 2.35
N PRO A 782 27.58 -63.48 3.50
CA PRO A 782 26.33 -63.05 4.16
C PRO A 782 26.41 -62.93 5.71
N GLY A 783 25.27 -62.71 6.40
CA GLY A 783 24.92 -63.58 7.54
C GLY A 783 24.89 -63.05 9.00
N GLN A 784 23.68 -62.75 9.48
CA GLN A 784 23.07 -63.12 10.79
C GLN A 784 23.61 -62.66 12.17
N GLY A 785 22.64 -62.41 13.07
CA GLY A 785 22.74 -62.43 14.54
C GLY A 785 22.44 -61.08 15.22
N GLY A 786 21.53 -60.93 16.19
CA GLY A 786 20.52 -61.84 16.75
C GLY A 786 20.03 -61.40 18.15
N HIS A 787 18.72 -61.52 18.43
CA HIS A 787 18.08 -61.46 19.77
C HIS A 787 18.12 -60.14 20.60
N ARG A 788 17.26 -59.91 21.63
CA ARG A 788 15.82 -60.22 21.87
C ARG A 788 15.35 -59.56 23.20
N GLY A 789 14.15 -58.98 23.24
CA GLY A 789 13.39 -58.67 24.48
C GLY A 789 13.76 -57.36 25.20
N LYS A 790 12.95 -56.83 26.13
CA LYS A 790 11.64 -57.24 26.69
C LYS A 790 10.82 -56.00 27.11
N SER A 791 9.49 -56.09 27.06
CA SER A 791 8.58 -55.31 27.93
C SER A 791 8.03 -56.22 29.05
N PRO A 792 7.60 -55.64 30.19
CA PRO A 792 6.17 -55.63 30.57
C PRO A 792 5.74 -54.26 31.16
N ALA A 793 4.49 -53.76 31.04
CA ALA A 793 3.28 -54.06 31.85
C ALA A 793 3.56 -54.13 33.38
N GLY A 794 2.89 -53.44 34.35
CA GLY A 794 1.76 -52.49 34.43
C GLY A 794 1.57 -52.08 35.93
N ALA A 795 0.48 -51.51 36.50
CA ALA A 795 -0.76 -50.88 36.03
C ALA A 795 -1.56 -50.28 37.23
N LYS A 796 -2.60 -49.45 36.96
CA LYS A 796 -3.77 -49.04 37.83
C LYS A 796 -3.66 -47.91 38.90
N ALA A 797 -4.78 -47.14 38.94
CA ALA A 797 -5.37 -46.34 40.04
C ALA A 797 -4.64 -45.05 40.51
N GLY A 798 -5.32 -43.96 40.90
CA GLY A 798 -6.78 -43.69 40.95
C GLY A 798 -7.09 -42.21 41.26
N ALA A 799 -8.37 -41.83 41.29
CA ALA A 799 -8.82 -40.47 41.66
C ALA A 799 -8.77 -40.24 43.19
N PRO A 800 -8.86 -38.98 43.67
CA PRO A 800 -10.18 -38.52 44.17
C PRO A 800 -10.50 -37.02 44.01
N LYS A 801 -11.78 -36.67 44.29
CA LYS A 801 -12.30 -35.30 44.47
C LYS A 801 -12.33 -34.93 45.98
N ARG A 802 -12.06 -33.67 46.35
CA ARG A 802 -12.98 -32.74 47.09
C ARG A 802 -12.27 -31.59 47.85
N SER A 803 -13.02 -30.48 47.95
CA SER A 803 -12.85 -29.20 48.69
C SER A 803 -13.10 -29.35 50.23
N PRO A 804 -13.25 -28.29 51.10
CA PRO A 804 -13.38 -26.81 50.89
C PRO A 804 -12.77 -25.85 52.00
N LYS A 805 -13.15 -24.55 51.94
CA LYS A 805 -13.01 -23.42 52.94
C LYS A 805 -11.69 -22.63 52.85
N SER A 806 -11.63 -21.29 52.93
CA SER A 806 -12.36 -20.35 53.80
C SER A 806 -12.41 -18.88 53.29
N ALA A 807 -13.40 -18.11 53.75
CA ALA A 807 -13.44 -16.63 53.79
C ALA A 807 -13.10 -16.17 55.25
N PRO A 808 -13.17 -14.88 55.71
CA PRO A 808 -13.78 -13.67 55.10
C PRO A 808 -13.06 -12.31 55.42
N LYS A 809 -13.79 -11.19 55.20
CA LYS A 809 -13.56 -9.78 55.63
C LYS A 809 -12.62 -8.94 54.74
N GLY A 810 -12.85 -7.63 54.54
CA GLY A 810 -13.99 -6.82 54.97
C GLY A 810 -13.92 -5.36 54.48
N SER A 811 -15.06 -4.71 54.31
CA SER A 811 -15.22 -3.31 53.88
C SER A 811 -15.53 -2.37 55.06
N PRO A 812 -15.03 -1.12 55.07
CA PRO A 812 -15.59 -0.04 55.88
C PRO A 812 -16.49 0.91 55.07
N LYS A 813 -17.49 1.49 55.76
CA LYS A 813 -18.42 2.53 55.28
C LYS A 813 -18.19 3.84 56.04
N SER A 814 -18.92 4.89 55.63
CA SER A 814 -18.97 6.27 56.22
C SER A 814 -17.72 7.11 55.92
N GLY A 815 -17.78 8.43 55.67
CA GLY A 815 -18.81 9.47 55.88
C GLY A 815 -18.08 10.69 56.50
N GLY A 816 -18.41 11.97 56.35
CA GLY A 816 -19.52 12.73 55.75
C GLY A 816 -19.37 14.20 56.22
N LYS A 817 -20.26 15.12 55.80
CA LYS A 817 -20.18 16.61 55.97
C LYS A 817 -19.17 17.29 55.02
N GLY A 818 -19.41 18.49 54.48
CA GLY A 818 -20.60 19.35 54.56
C GLY A 818 -20.23 20.84 54.65
N GLY A 819 -20.95 21.73 53.97
CA GLY A 819 -20.76 23.18 54.09
C GLY A 819 -21.16 23.97 52.85
N ALA A 820 -22.32 24.64 52.90
CA ALA A 820 -22.79 25.56 51.87
C ALA A 820 -22.68 27.02 52.32
N LYS A 821 -22.45 27.96 51.39
CA LYS A 821 -22.97 29.35 51.38
C LYS A 821 -22.40 30.17 50.21
N GLY A 822 -23.17 31.12 49.69
CA GLY A 822 -22.70 32.18 48.77
C GLY A 822 -23.69 32.45 47.64
N ALA A 823 -24.32 33.63 47.60
CA ALA A 823 -25.43 33.93 46.69
C ALA A 823 -25.16 35.12 45.75
N ALA A 824 -25.74 35.02 44.54
CA ALA A 824 -26.31 36.08 43.70
C ALA A 824 -25.64 37.47 43.57
N LYS A 825 -25.34 37.89 42.32
CA LYS A 825 -26.19 38.84 41.54
C LYS A 825 -25.61 39.22 40.16
N GLY A 826 -26.48 39.17 39.14
CA GLY A 826 -26.71 40.25 38.15
C GLY A 826 -25.67 40.57 37.05
N GLY A 827 -26.12 40.64 35.79
CA GLY A 827 -25.34 41.22 34.69
C GLY A 827 -25.91 40.96 33.29
N SER A 828 -26.73 41.87 32.77
CA SER A 828 -27.31 41.82 31.42
C SER A 828 -26.36 42.36 30.35
N ARG A 829 -26.28 41.72 29.16
CA ARG A 829 -26.62 42.39 27.88
C ARG A 829 -26.65 41.46 26.66
N LYS A 830 -27.56 41.78 25.73
CA LYS A 830 -27.60 41.29 24.34
C LYS A 830 -26.67 42.12 23.43
N GLY A 831 -26.18 41.48 22.38
CA GLY A 831 -26.07 42.07 21.04
C GLY A 831 -24.72 42.67 20.63
N ARG A 832 -23.97 41.93 19.80
CA ARG A 832 -24.12 42.07 18.34
C ARG A 832 -23.74 40.78 17.63
#